data_AF-A0A2A6B338-F1
#
_entry.id   AF-A0A2A6B338-F1
#
_cell.length_a   1.000
_cell.length_b   1.000
_cell.length_c   1.000
_cell.angle_alpha   90.00
_cell.angle_beta   90.00
_cell.angle_gamma   90.00
#
_symmetry.space_group_name_H-M   'P 1'
#
loop_
_entity.id
_entity.type
_entity.pdbx_description
1 polymer ?
#
loop_
_entity_poly.entity_id
_entity_poly.type
_entity_poly.pdbx_seq_one_letter_code
_entity_poly.pdbx_strand_id
1 'polypeptide(L)'
;MRLLLVAALVAAAFAARDSLKWNHEVRSESVDGVESFKTGYEYRFHLDAQVSHGLPVPGSLQSATRSKSLVTLSFPESETVAHLRLEKVRFASLQKEIDEPKKIQPFELFEEIELSEEHLRTLRLPVRFRYENGMVSEIEFDREDLPWSMNIKRVYINMLQVNLAQRNSGESRFTNEFESKKDNVFTAPELTLEGECEVAYTILPESSSRREESELLVTKSINFEKCSHRVGQRYNFRFGDECPSCEPKFNGEERNIESSTVFNYRIAGTPSRFVIKEVELRSVYSYAPISEKETFFTTFVSGNMRLIEVNKENKRIAAPKSEKKETLLYSMEWEKKEEKFLATGDESLLKESPYPEIKNKHEVVSRLIKSMIVKMESEEKGIELAATHEMARIVQVLRFATKEEIKKIQKKIVKTLASLCKDSRRQPLEHQSCWLTVGALMHGVCGDHRDKLAIESSEERKCPREMKERFVSILNDEFETAETRYEKILALKTIANSGMDLTVYPLDKIIRNEKEEKIVRVQAIEALRKLRSVLPRKMINILMPVFKNIREHPEIRVAAFHQIMQTVPEKNIIDQIIYQLEKEPSTQVHSFVYSSLEQYSRSEIPCEKRMADYCKHALRTLRTQPRKMVSSTYKHWTVYNEENKNGATLNWAALFSNDSVLPKEVMTTLETAFAGQWNKYLAQVGFQQHNIDQVLYKLLEKVEKSGLEEVLVRGKRSSFKPTEVLSGLFSKLSIVSRKQKEQDPHALVYIRFRDMDYALLPIDEQVIPEMMKTVIRNGRIELGEIESILAKGYRFNTVLSSFVYERTRSIATSIGSPLIFSSKMPTIFKIDGSVKVELEPRNGKSFDGLKVSVQARPTLASTHVTKVEMTCPMVSLGVKLLHSTHINVPVDMTTEMSWDKKFDLKTTLALPKDSRRIVQLQTRPVSFLRIWPKETRAYVEPKEKTIYVEELETLVHKIRSSHLEKATGIRMNVEGHVHGHIWEKGMEGIPSALLIGENNLEISFEKTEETPKEYVIKTEISTFDEESRMERPSMERFFENDNKKYFKTEEYEEYDGDEEDRQTSFKNYVKSYKSDKAYSHRLFAEIKSVGGRKERKAEIELRSVCDDKLRHCKINFAGFTTPLLEMETRDWKIESSIEMLYPEMPETLEELLNQKHRELSINVESRWGSDNKNELKMKIQGEQNKVHFSLHFCD
;
A
#
# COMPACT_ATOMS: atom_id res chain seq x y z
N MET A 1 12.43 -76.37 -1.23
CA MET A 1 11.18 -75.81 -0.65
C MET A 1 11.21 -74.28 -0.53
N ARG A 2 12.24 -73.64 0.07
CA ARG A 2 12.35 -72.16 0.13
C ARG A 2 12.46 -71.47 -1.24
N LEU A 3 13.17 -72.06 -2.21
CA LEU A 3 13.26 -71.55 -3.58
C LEU A 3 11.93 -71.60 -4.35
N LEU A 4 11.11 -72.63 -4.11
CA LEU A 4 9.75 -72.74 -4.67
C LEU A 4 8.77 -71.74 -4.03
N LEU A 5 8.95 -71.43 -2.74
CA LEU A 5 8.17 -70.42 -2.03
C LEU A 5 8.52 -69.00 -2.48
N VAL A 6 9.80 -68.70 -2.74
CA VAL A 6 10.23 -67.42 -3.32
C VAL A 6 9.77 -67.31 -4.77
N ALA A 7 9.87 -68.38 -5.58
CA ALA A 7 9.34 -68.37 -6.94
C ALA A 7 7.81 -68.22 -6.98
N ALA A 8 7.07 -68.82 -6.03
CA ALA A 8 5.63 -68.67 -5.91
C ALA A 8 5.23 -67.29 -5.38
N LEU A 9 5.99 -66.68 -4.48
CA LEU A 9 5.78 -65.30 -4.02
C LEU A 9 6.14 -64.27 -5.09
N VAL A 10 7.19 -64.53 -5.88
CA VAL A 10 7.55 -63.71 -7.04
C VAL A 10 6.53 -63.91 -8.15
N ALA A 11 6.06 -65.12 -8.42
CA ALA A 11 5.00 -65.38 -9.39
C ALA A 11 3.64 -64.83 -8.93
N ALA A 12 3.32 -64.85 -7.64
CA ALA A 12 2.14 -64.20 -7.08
C ALA A 12 2.27 -62.67 -7.07
N ALA A 13 3.47 -62.12 -6.86
CA ALA A 13 3.74 -60.70 -6.99
C ALA A 13 3.72 -60.22 -8.45
N PHE A 14 4.17 -61.05 -9.41
CA PHE A 14 4.04 -60.80 -10.84
C PHE A 14 2.59 -60.99 -11.32
N ALA A 15 1.85 -61.98 -10.81
CA ALA A 15 0.44 -62.19 -11.12
C ALA A 15 -0.48 -61.12 -10.49
N ALA A 16 -0.14 -60.61 -9.30
CA ALA A 16 -0.80 -59.44 -8.70
C ALA A 16 -0.42 -58.12 -9.38
N ARG A 17 0.72 -58.07 -10.07
CA ARG A 17 1.14 -56.94 -10.92
C ARG A 17 0.57 -57.03 -12.34
N ASP A 18 0.31 -58.24 -12.84
CA ASP A 18 -0.35 -58.50 -14.13
C ASP A 18 -1.88 -58.37 -14.05
N SER A 19 -2.52 -58.60 -12.90
CA SER A 19 -3.95 -58.34 -12.70
C SER A 19 -4.33 -56.85 -12.67
N LEU A 20 -3.32 -55.96 -12.70
CA LEU A 20 -3.43 -54.50 -12.71
C LEU A 20 -2.89 -53.87 -14.02
N LYS A 21 -2.67 -54.66 -15.07
CA LYS A 21 -2.46 -54.10 -16.41
C LYS A 21 -3.76 -53.51 -16.93
N TRP A 22 -3.82 -52.18 -16.96
CA TRP A 22 -4.71 -51.44 -17.83
C TRP A 22 -4.37 -51.89 -19.26
N ASN A 23 -5.18 -52.77 -19.87
CA ASN A 23 -4.90 -53.30 -21.20
C ASN A 23 -4.68 -52.11 -22.15
N HIS A 24 -3.44 -51.92 -22.60
CA HIS A 24 -3.07 -50.89 -23.58
C HIS A 24 -3.65 -51.16 -24.97
N GLU A 25 -4.26 -52.33 -25.16
CA GLU A 25 -4.97 -52.72 -26.37
C GLU A 25 -6.44 -52.94 -26.04
N VAL A 26 -7.23 -51.87 -26.07
CA VAL A 26 -8.67 -51.99 -26.27
C VAL A 26 -8.84 -52.48 -27.71
N ARG A 27 -9.25 -53.74 -27.90
CA ARG A 27 -9.61 -54.25 -29.22
C ARG A 27 -10.81 -53.42 -29.72
N SER A 28 -10.61 -52.68 -30.79
CA SER A 28 -11.65 -51.93 -31.49
C SER A 28 -12.62 -52.91 -32.16
N GLU A 29 -13.64 -53.38 -31.45
CA GLU A 29 -14.82 -53.95 -32.10
C GLU A 29 -15.80 -52.82 -32.44
N SER A 30 -15.95 -52.59 -33.76
CA SER A 30 -16.97 -51.80 -34.49
C SER A 30 -17.42 -50.45 -33.91
N VAL A 31 -16.51 -49.48 -33.77
CA VAL A 31 -16.89 -48.04 -33.66
C VAL A 31 -17.24 -47.45 -35.04
N ASP A 32 -16.77 -48.09 -36.11
CA ASP A 32 -17.03 -47.69 -37.50
C ASP A 32 -18.52 -47.87 -37.85
N GLY A 33 -19.10 -46.88 -38.55
CA GLY A 33 -20.53 -46.83 -38.93
C GLY A 33 -21.51 -46.34 -37.85
N VAL A 34 -21.04 -45.85 -36.69
CA VAL A 34 -21.92 -45.28 -35.64
C VAL A 34 -22.13 -43.78 -35.86
N GLU A 35 -23.32 -43.40 -36.34
CA GLU A 35 -23.66 -42.01 -36.67
C GLU A 35 -24.62 -41.32 -35.68
N SER A 36 -25.20 -42.06 -34.73
CA SER A 36 -26.11 -41.50 -33.73
C SER A 36 -26.13 -42.30 -32.43
N PHE A 37 -26.41 -41.63 -31.31
CA PHE A 37 -26.74 -42.31 -30.07
C PHE A 37 -28.09 -43.04 -30.21
N LYS A 38 -28.18 -44.26 -29.68
CA LYS A 38 -29.33 -45.16 -29.81
C LYS A 38 -29.71 -45.75 -28.47
N THR A 39 -31.01 -46.00 -28.28
CA THR A 39 -31.52 -46.65 -27.08
C THR A 39 -31.08 -48.11 -26.98
N GLY A 40 -30.76 -48.58 -25.77
CA GLY A 40 -30.33 -49.96 -25.53
C GLY A 40 -28.90 -50.28 -25.96
N TYR A 41 -28.08 -49.24 -26.19
CA TYR A 41 -26.64 -49.34 -26.40
C TYR A 41 -25.89 -48.62 -25.28
N GLU A 42 -24.72 -49.15 -24.92
CA GLU A 42 -23.74 -48.52 -24.05
C GLU A 42 -22.55 -48.03 -24.88
N TYR A 43 -22.13 -46.79 -24.63
CA TYR A 43 -21.03 -46.11 -25.29
C TYR A 43 -19.93 -45.90 -24.24
N ARG A 44 -18.75 -46.46 -24.48
CA ARG A 44 -17.62 -46.30 -23.55
C ARG A 44 -16.63 -45.30 -24.10
N PHE A 45 -16.33 -44.30 -23.27
CA PHE A 45 -15.37 -43.25 -23.54
C PHE A 45 -14.15 -43.41 -22.64
N HIS A 46 -12.97 -43.21 -23.23
CA HIS A 46 -11.74 -43.02 -22.49
C HIS A 46 -11.44 -41.53 -22.39
N LEU A 47 -11.23 -41.00 -21.18
CA LEU A 47 -10.78 -39.62 -20.96
C LEU A 47 -9.37 -39.61 -20.38
N ASP A 48 -8.49 -38.89 -21.06
CA ASP A 48 -7.21 -38.40 -20.53
C ASP A 48 -7.35 -36.91 -20.21
N ALA A 49 -6.93 -36.49 -19.02
CA ALA A 49 -6.90 -35.06 -18.70
C ALA A 49 -5.67 -34.70 -17.86
N GLN A 50 -5.09 -33.53 -18.12
CA GLN A 50 -3.90 -33.00 -17.48
C GLN A 50 -4.09 -31.52 -17.16
N VAL A 51 -3.61 -31.12 -15.99
CA VAL A 51 -3.48 -29.72 -15.59
C VAL A 51 -2.03 -29.45 -15.25
N SER A 52 -1.48 -28.34 -15.74
CA SER A 52 -0.10 -27.92 -15.49
C SER A 52 -0.06 -26.45 -15.09
N HIS A 53 0.65 -26.14 -14.01
CA HIS A 53 0.85 -24.79 -13.50
C HIS A 53 2.33 -24.46 -13.47
N GLY A 54 2.67 -23.26 -13.93
CA GLY A 54 4.05 -22.81 -14.03
C GLY A 54 4.19 -21.31 -14.21
N LEU A 55 5.44 -20.89 -14.29
CA LEU A 55 5.80 -19.60 -14.87
C LEU A 55 5.58 -19.68 -16.40
N PRO A 56 5.28 -18.56 -17.08
CA PRO A 56 5.13 -18.52 -18.54
C PRO A 56 6.49 -18.57 -19.27
N VAL A 57 7.44 -19.34 -18.76
CA VAL A 57 8.75 -19.55 -19.37
C VAL A 57 8.85 -21.01 -19.80
N PRO A 58 9.21 -21.30 -21.07
CA PRO A 58 9.52 -22.65 -21.52
C PRO A 58 10.56 -23.33 -20.62
N GLY A 59 10.52 -24.65 -20.51
CA GLY A 59 11.48 -25.41 -19.69
C GLY A 59 11.36 -25.21 -18.17
N SER A 60 10.56 -24.24 -17.69
CA SER A 60 10.41 -24.01 -16.26
C SER A 60 9.71 -25.16 -15.52
N LEU A 61 10.12 -25.39 -14.27
CA LEU A 61 9.54 -26.39 -13.38
C LEU A 61 8.02 -26.20 -13.26
N GLN A 62 7.26 -27.22 -13.63
CA GLN A 62 5.80 -27.24 -13.55
C GLN A 62 5.32 -28.11 -12.37
N SER A 63 4.22 -27.69 -11.76
CA SER A 63 3.37 -28.56 -10.94
C SER A 63 2.23 -29.06 -11.80
N ALA A 64 2.11 -30.37 -12.00
CA ALA A 64 1.07 -30.94 -12.84
C ALA A 64 0.33 -32.11 -12.18
N THR A 65 -0.92 -32.31 -12.59
CA THR A 65 -1.69 -33.52 -12.26
C THR A 65 -2.33 -34.10 -13.50
N ARG A 66 -2.54 -35.40 -13.46
CA ARG A 66 -3.14 -36.16 -14.53
C ARG A 66 -4.20 -37.10 -14.00
N SER A 67 -5.31 -37.20 -14.73
CA SER A 67 -6.34 -38.20 -14.51
C SER A 67 -6.61 -39.01 -15.77
N LYS A 68 -6.80 -40.32 -15.60
CA LYS A 68 -7.33 -41.21 -16.62
C LYS A 68 -8.64 -41.81 -16.13
N SER A 69 -9.66 -41.84 -16.97
CA SER A 69 -10.92 -42.47 -16.61
C SER A 69 -11.59 -43.21 -17.75
N LEU A 70 -12.39 -44.20 -17.38
CA LEU A 70 -13.32 -44.89 -18.26
C LEU A 70 -14.74 -44.46 -17.89
N VAL A 71 -15.49 -43.99 -18.88
CA VAL A 71 -16.85 -43.47 -18.70
C VAL A 71 -17.81 -44.23 -19.60
N THR A 72 -18.89 -44.70 -19.00
CA THR A 72 -19.97 -45.40 -19.71
C THR A 72 -21.17 -44.46 -19.80
N LEU A 73 -21.68 -44.27 -21.02
CA LEU A 73 -22.87 -43.51 -21.36
C LEU A 73 -23.91 -44.46 -21.94
N SER A 74 -25.16 -44.44 -21.48
CA SER A 74 -26.25 -45.21 -22.07
C SER A 74 -27.55 -44.40 -22.15
N PHE A 75 -28.45 -44.83 -23.04
CA PHE A 75 -29.76 -44.21 -23.26
C PHE A 75 -30.86 -45.24 -22.96
N PRO A 76 -31.16 -45.51 -21.68
CA PRO A 76 -31.99 -46.66 -21.28
C PRO A 76 -33.50 -46.42 -21.45
N GLU A 77 -33.95 -45.17 -21.41
CA GLU A 77 -35.37 -44.79 -21.43
C GLU A 77 -35.82 -44.24 -22.80
N SER A 78 -35.05 -43.31 -23.37
CA SER A 78 -35.29 -42.69 -24.67
C SER A 78 -33.96 -42.24 -25.30
N GLU A 79 -33.95 -41.87 -26.59
CA GLU A 79 -32.78 -41.26 -27.25
C GLU A 79 -32.40 -39.88 -26.67
N THR A 80 -33.25 -39.33 -25.79
CA THR A 80 -33.06 -38.00 -25.19
C THR A 80 -32.69 -38.05 -23.72
N VAL A 81 -32.79 -39.20 -23.04
CA VAL A 81 -32.45 -39.36 -21.62
C VAL A 81 -31.21 -40.22 -21.49
N ALA A 82 -30.10 -39.58 -21.09
CA ALA A 82 -28.80 -40.19 -20.96
C ALA A 82 -28.46 -40.49 -19.50
N HIS A 83 -27.88 -41.67 -19.26
CA HIS A 83 -27.29 -42.08 -17.98
C HIS A 83 -25.78 -42.19 -18.17
N LEU A 84 -25.00 -41.59 -17.26
CA LEU A 84 -23.54 -41.62 -17.30
C LEU A 84 -22.97 -42.15 -15.98
N ARG A 85 -21.91 -42.94 -16.07
CA ARG A 85 -21.19 -43.49 -14.91
C ARG A 85 -19.69 -43.60 -15.19
N LEU A 86 -18.86 -43.20 -14.22
CA LEU A 86 -17.41 -43.44 -14.25
C LEU A 86 -17.12 -44.84 -13.66
N GLU A 87 -16.25 -45.63 -14.27
CA GLU A 87 -15.98 -47.01 -13.81
C GLU A 87 -14.58 -47.19 -13.20
N LYS A 88 -13.56 -46.74 -13.94
CA LYS A 88 -12.15 -46.80 -13.55
C LYS A 88 -11.59 -45.39 -13.57
N VAL A 89 -10.93 -44.97 -12.50
CA VAL A 89 -10.28 -43.66 -12.40
C VAL A 89 -8.88 -43.86 -11.83
N ARG A 90 -7.88 -43.32 -12.51
CA ARG A 90 -6.49 -43.23 -12.04
C ARG A 90 -6.11 -41.77 -11.94
N PHE A 91 -5.32 -41.43 -10.94
CA PHE A 91 -4.92 -40.06 -10.66
C PHE A 91 -3.42 -40.04 -10.37
N ALA A 92 -2.71 -39.03 -10.85
CA ALA A 92 -1.27 -38.93 -10.69
C ALA A 92 -0.82 -37.46 -10.61
N SER A 93 0.36 -37.23 -10.04
CA SER A 93 0.93 -35.88 -9.90
C SER A 93 2.40 -35.85 -10.29
N LEU A 94 2.88 -34.66 -10.66
CA LEU A 94 4.23 -34.44 -11.13
C LEU A 94 4.73 -33.06 -10.66
N GLN A 95 6.01 -33.00 -10.30
CA GLN A 95 6.71 -31.77 -9.98
C GLN A 95 8.11 -31.79 -10.61
N LYS A 96 8.16 -31.50 -11.92
CA LYS A 96 9.33 -31.55 -12.81
C LYS A 96 9.19 -30.55 -13.96
N GLU A 97 10.28 -30.32 -14.68
CA GLU A 97 10.31 -29.52 -15.91
C GLU A 97 9.51 -30.24 -17.01
N ILE A 98 8.78 -29.47 -17.80
CA ILE A 98 7.95 -29.96 -18.91
C ILE A 98 8.11 -28.99 -20.08
N ASP A 99 8.65 -29.46 -21.20
CA ASP A 99 8.90 -28.62 -22.38
C ASP A 99 7.61 -28.11 -23.03
N GLU A 100 6.61 -29.00 -23.16
CA GLU A 100 5.31 -28.70 -23.76
C GLU A 100 4.16 -28.89 -22.76
N PRO A 101 3.96 -27.95 -21.81
CA PRO A 101 2.93 -28.09 -20.76
C PRO A 101 1.50 -28.04 -21.32
N LYS A 102 1.33 -27.56 -22.55
CA LYS A 102 0.06 -27.54 -23.31
C LYS A 102 -0.33 -28.91 -23.88
N LYS A 103 0.57 -29.90 -23.86
CA LYS A 103 0.28 -31.25 -24.37
C LYS A 103 0.19 -32.24 -23.22
N ILE A 104 -0.67 -33.22 -23.40
CA ILE A 104 -0.79 -34.36 -22.50
C ILE A 104 0.50 -35.18 -22.60
N GLN A 105 1.21 -35.32 -21.49
CA GLN A 105 2.49 -36.04 -21.42
C GLN A 105 2.24 -37.57 -21.38
N PRO A 106 3.25 -38.45 -21.22
CA PRO A 106 3.05 -39.86 -20.87
C PRO A 106 2.65 -40.06 -19.38
N PHE A 107 1.85 -41.08 -19.05
CA PHE A 107 1.32 -41.25 -17.68
C PHE A 107 2.41 -41.76 -16.73
N GLU A 108 3.35 -42.51 -17.28
CA GLU A 108 4.47 -43.18 -16.62
C GLU A 108 5.49 -42.18 -16.04
N LEU A 109 5.47 -40.92 -16.49
CA LEU A 109 6.28 -39.84 -15.93
C LEU A 109 5.75 -39.33 -14.58
N PHE A 110 4.46 -39.57 -14.28
CA PHE A 110 3.78 -39.06 -13.09
C PHE A 110 3.83 -40.07 -11.94
N GLU A 111 3.84 -39.56 -10.71
CA GLU A 111 3.69 -40.37 -9.51
C GLU A 111 2.19 -40.62 -9.27
N GLU A 112 1.77 -41.88 -9.39
CA GLU A 112 0.37 -42.29 -9.20
C GLU A 112 -0.07 -42.11 -7.73
N ILE A 113 -1.24 -41.50 -7.56
CA ILE A 113 -1.89 -41.26 -6.28
C ILE A 113 -3.00 -42.30 -6.12
N GLU A 114 -2.84 -43.16 -5.13
CA GLU A 114 -3.86 -44.14 -4.77
C GLU A 114 -5.08 -43.46 -4.11
N LEU A 115 -6.24 -43.60 -4.74
CA LEU A 115 -7.52 -43.07 -4.28
C LEU A 115 -8.10 -43.94 -3.16
N SER A 116 -8.75 -43.33 -2.17
CA SER A 116 -9.49 -44.10 -1.16
C SER A 116 -10.78 -44.70 -1.73
N GLU A 117 -11.28 -45.76 -1.11
CA GLU A 117 -12.54 -46.41 -1.51
C GLU A 117 -13.74 -45.46 -1.46
N GLU A 118 -13.74 -44.49 -0.55
CA GLU A 118 -14.77 -43.45 -0.48
C GLU A 118 -14.78 -42.59 -1.74
N HIS A 119 -13.61 -42.08 -2.17
CA HIS A 119 -13.50 -41.30 -3.41
C HIS A 119 -13.95 -42.10 -4.64
N LEU A 120 -13.54 -43.38 -4.73
CA LEU A 120 -13.94 -44.25 -5.83
C LEU A 120 -15.45 -44.53 -5.84
N ARG A 121 -16.06 -44.71 -4.66
CA ARG A 121 -17.51 -44.89 -4.54
C ARG A 121 -18.27 -43.66 -5.01
N THR A 122 -17.88 -42.46 -4.57
CA THR A 122 -18.56 -41.20 -4.94
C THR A 122 -18.45 -40.92 -6.44
N LEU A 123 -17.27 -41.11 -7.03
CA LEU A 123 -17.06 -40.94 -8.49
C LEU A 123 -17.90 -41.90 -9.33
N ARG A 124 -18.18 -43.11 -8.83
CA ARG A 124 -18.99 -44.15 -9.50
C ARG A 124 -20.50 -43.93 -9.39
N LEU A 125 -20.98 -42.97 -8.61
CA LEU A 125 -22.42 -42.68 -8.53
C LEU A 125 -22.94 -42.24 -9.90
N PRO A 126 -24.11 -42.74 -10.35
CA PRO A 126 -24.66 -42.42 -11.66
C PRO A 126 -25.16 -40.97 -11.73
N VAL A 127 -25.19 -40.42 -12.94
CA VAL A 127 -25.81 -39.12 -13.26
C VAL A 127 -26.79 -39.30 -14.42
N ARG A 128 -27.94 -38.63 -14.37
CA ARG A 128 -28.95 -38.61 -15.44
C ARG A 128 -29.05 -37.19 -16.00
N PHE A 129 -29.22 -37.05 -17.31
CA PHE A 129 -29.46 -35.75 -17.93
C PHE A 129 -30.24 -35.90 -19.24
N ARG A 130 -30.90 -34.82 -19.66
CA ARG A 130 -31.53 -34.74 -20.98
C ARG A 130 -30.51 -34.27 -22.02
N TYR A 131 -30.44 -34.96 -23.15
CA TYR A 131 -29.56 -34.69 -24.27
C TYR A 131 -30.35 -34.61 -25.57
N GLU A 132 -30.51 -33.40 -26.12
CA GLU A 132 -31.32 -33.15 -27.32
C GLU A 132 -30.57 -32.24 -28.29
N ASN A 133 -30.45 -32.66 -29.55
CA ASN A 133 -29.74 -31.92 -30.61
C ASN A 133 -28.34 -31.44 -30.21
N GLY A 134 -27.62 -32.24 -29.41
CA GLY A 134 -26.30 -31.89 -28.90
C GLY A 134 -26.28 -30.99 -27.67
N MET A 135 -27.44 -30.59 -27.14
CA MET A 135 -27.55 -29.74 -25.95
C MET A 135 -27.93 -30.54 -24.71
N VAL A 136 -27.35 -30.17 -23.57
CA VAL A 136 -27.62 -30.79 -22.27
C VAL A 136 -28.58 -29.93 -21.44
N SER A 137 -29.53 -30.57 -20.78
CA SER A 137 -30.42 -29.92 -19.81
C SER A 137 -30.85 -30.90 -18.70
N GLU A 138 -31.45 -30.37 -17.64
CA GLU A 138 -32.04 -31.16 -16.54
C GLU A 138 -31.08 -32.22 -15.95
N ILE A 139 -29.90 -31.79 -15.50
CA ILE A 139 -28.90 -32.71 -14.92
C ILE A 139 -29.32 -33.10 -13.52
N GLU A 140 -29.33 -34.38 -13.22
CA GLU A 140 -29.70 -34.94 -11.93
C GLU A 140 -28.56 -35.82 -11.40
N PHE A 141 -27.99 -35.41 -10.27
CA PHE A 141 -26.97 -36.16 -9.55
C PHE A 141 -27.60 -37.00 -8.43
N ASP A 142 -26.93 -38.09 -8.03
CA ASP A 142 -27.38 -38.88 -6.87
C ASP A 142 -27.35 -38.03 -5.58
N ARG A 143 -28.28 -38.30 -4.64
CA ARG A 143 -28.37 -37.57 -3.36
C ARG A 143 -27.14 -37.77 -2.47
N GLU A 144 -26.42 -38.89 -2.63
CA GLU A 144 -25.18 -39.18 -1.90
C GLU A 144 -23.93 -38.58 -2.59
N ASP A 145 -24.07 -37.93 -3.74
CA ASP A 145 -22.94 -37.36 -4.47
C ASP A 145 -22.43 -36.07 -3.80
N LEU A 146 -21.14 -35.78 -3.98
CA LEU A 146 -20.49 -34.62 -3.38
C LEU A 146 -20.18 -33.57 -4.45
N PRO A 147 -20.21 -32.26 -4.12
CA PRO A 147 -20.03 -31.18 -5.10
C PRO A 147 -18.79 -31.32 -6.00
N TRP A 148 -17.66 -31.76 -5.44
CA TRP A 148 -16.42 -31.97 -6.20
C TRP A 148 -16.55 -33.09 -7.25
N SER A 149 -17.26 -34.18 -6.93
CA SER A 149 -17.50 -35.32 -7.83
C SER A 149 -18.55 -34.95 -8.89
N MET A 150 -19.60 -34.22 -8.49
CA MET A 150 -20.56 -33.63 -9.44
C MET A 150 -19.85 -32.74 -10.46
N ASN A 151 -18.92 -31.87 -10.02
CA ASN A 151 -18.17 -30.99 -10.91
C ASN A 151 -17.26 -31.77 -11.87
N ILE A 152 -16.62 -32.86 -11.43
CA ILE A 152 -15.89 -33.78 -12.33
C ILE A 152 -16.83 -34.41 -13.36
N LYS A 153 -18.03 -34.84 -12.97
CA LYS A 153 -19.02 -35.42 -13.90
C LYS A 153 -19.51 -34.39 -14.91
N ARG A 154 -19.68 -33.12 -14.50
CA ARG A 154 -20.02 -32.00 -15.40
C ARG A 154 -18.97 -31.79 -16.49
N VAL A 155 -17.70 -32.14 -16.28
CA VAL A 155 -16.66 -32.06 -17.32
C VAL A 155 -17.00 -32.91 -18.54
N TYR A 156 -17.36 -34.18 -18.31
CA TYR A 156 -17.72 -35.10 -19.39
C TYR A 156 -18.99 -34.63 -20.09
N ILE A 157 -19.98 -34.18 -19.31
CA ILE A 157 -21.23 -33.65 -19.85
C ILE A 157 -20.98 -32.39 -20.70
N ASN A 158 -20.09 -31.49 -20.25
CA ASN A 158 -19.69 -30.29 -20.99
C ASN A 158 -18.95 -30.66 -22.29
N MET A 159 -18.12 -31.71 -22.27
CA MET A 159 -17.49 -32.28 -23.46
C MET A 159 -18.47 -32.97 -24.41
N LEU A 160 -19.70 -33.29 -24.01
CA LEU A 160 -20.74 -33.82 -24.89
C LEU A 160 -21.60 -32.72 -25.55
N GLN A 161 -21.54 -31.47 -25.06
CA GLN A 161 -22.41 -30.38 -25.50
C GLN A 161 -21.89 -29.64 -26.74
N VAL A 162 -22.57 -29.82 -27.87
CA VAL A 162 -22.26 -29.20 -29.18
C VAL A 162 -23.54 -28.74 -29.87
N ASN A 163 -23.72 -27.43 -30.06
CA ASN A 163 -24.94 -26.87 -30.64
C ASN A 163 -24.90 -26.74 -32.17
N LEU A 164 -24.98 -27.85 -32.90
CA LEU A 164 -24.94 -27.80 -34.37
C LEU A 164 -26.28 -27.39 -35.02
N ALA A 165 -27.38 -27.38 -34.25
CA ALA A 165 -28.73 -27.10 -34.75
C ALA A 165 -29.01 -25.60 -35.01
N GLN A 166 -28.38 -24.68 -34.27
CA GLN A 166 -28.57 -23.23 -34.44
C GLN A 166 -28.05 -22.66 -35.76
N ARG A 167 -27.30 -23.45 -36.54
CA ARG A 167 -26.91 -23.10 -37.92
C ARG A 167 -28.11 -22.73 -38.80
N ASN A 168 -29.29 -23.30 -38.54
CA ASN A 168 -30.45 -23.17 -39.42
C ASN A 168 -31.40 -22.01 -39.06
N SER A 169 -31.17 -21.28 -37.97
CA SER A 169 -32.08 -20.23 -37.47
C SER A 169 -31.67 -18.79 -37.80
N GLY A 170 -30.58 -18.58 -38.54
CA GLY A 170 -30.17 -17.24 -38.99
C GLY A 170 -30.94 -16.78 -40.22
N GLU A 171 -31.92 -15.89 -40.05
CA GLU A 171 -32.54 -15.13 -41.14
C GLU A 171 -31.50 -14.27 -41.87
N SER A 172 -31.02 -14.72 -43.02
CA SER A 172 -30.32 -13.90 -44.00
C SER A 172 -31.32 -13.17 -44.90
N ARG A 173 -31.84 -12.03 -44.42
CA ARG A 173 -32.29 -10.97 -45.34
C ARG A 173 -31.05 -10.21 -45.82
N PHE A 174 -30.83 -10.29 -47.13
CA PHE A 174 -29.90 -9.54 -47.99
C PHE A 174 -28.93 -10.46 -48.74
N THR A 175 -29.30 -10.69 -50.00
CA THR A 175 -28.53 -11.31 -51.08
C THR A 175 -27.23 -10.56 -51.35
N ASN A 176 -26.12 -11.28 -51.54
CA ASN A 176 -25.15 -11.09 -52.63
C ASN A 176 -24.11 -12.22 -52.68
N GLU A 177 -23.83 -12.70 -53.90
CA GLU A 177 -23.06 -13.91 -54.27
C GLU A 177 -21.53 -13.82 -54.04
N PHE A 178 -21.05 -13.26 -52.91
CA PHE A 178 -19.60 -13.14 -52.62
C PHE A 178 -19.16 -13.70 -51.25
N GLU A 179 -19.99 -14.48 -50.55
CA GLU A 179 -19.73 -14.95 -49.17
C GLU A 179 -19.61 -16.47 -48.98
N SER A 180 -19.14 -17.24 -49.97
CA SER A 180 -19.02 -18.72 -49.83
C SER A 180 -17.98 -19.22 -48.80
N LYS A 181 -17.39 -18.34 -47.98
CA LYS A 181 -16.48 -18.67 -46.87
C LYS A 181 -17.01 -18.27 -45.48
N LYS A 182 -18.11 -17.51 -45.36
CA LYS A 182 -18.69 -17.12 -44.06
C LYS A 182 -19.70 -18.13 -43.50
N ASP A 183 -20.20 -19.08 -44.30
CA ASP A 183 -21.23 -20.05 -43.90
C ASP A 183 -20.77 -21.14 -42.91
N ASN A 184 -19.48 -21.18 -42.57
CA ASN A 184 -18.89 -22.21 -41.70
C ASN A 184 -18.67 -21.75 -40.25
N VAL A 185 -18.96 -20.49 -39.91
CA VAL A 185 -18.74 -19.92 -38.58
C VAL A 185 -20.02 -19.27 -38.06
N PHE A 186 -20.40 -19.56 -36.81
CA PHE A 186 -21.51 -18.88 -36.14
C PHE A 186 -21.23 -18.71 -34.65
N THR A 187 -21.97 -17.82 -33.99
CA THR A 187 -21.88 -17.56 -32.55
C THR A 187 -23.23 -17.76 -31.87
N ALA A 188 -23.21 -18.30 -30.67
CA ALA A 188 -24.40 -18.60 -29.88
C ALA A 188 -24.15 -18.32 -28.38
N PRO A 189 -25.11 -17.75 -27.64
CA PRO A 189 -25.03 -17.76 -26.18
C PRO A 189 -25.24 -19.18 -25.67
N GLU A 190 -24.31 -19.69 -24.85
CA GLU A 190 -24.41 -21.02 -24.24
C GLU A 190 -24.13 -21.00 -22.74
N LEU A 191 -24.84 -21.89 -22.04
CA LEU A 191 -24.50 -22.28 -20.68
C LEU A 191 -23.35 -23.30 -20.75
N THR A 192 -22.17 -22.90 -20.26
CA THR A 192 -20.97 -23.75 -20.19
C THR A 192 -20.63 -24.08 -18.73
N LEU A 193 -19.69 -24.98 -18.49
CA LEU A 193 -19.20 -25.27 -17.12
C LEU A 193 -18.69 -24.00 -16.39
N GLU A 194 -18.07 -23.08 -17.13
CA GLU A 194 -17.36 -21.91 -16.60
C GLU A 194 -18.26 -20.66 -16.48
N GLY A 195 -19.42 -20.65 -17.14
CA GLY A 195 -20.33 -19.52 -17.16
C GLY A 195 -21.30 -19.50 -18.35
N GLU A 196 -22.13 -18.47 -18.39
CA GLU A 196 -23.02 -18.16 -19.51
C GLU A 196 -22.31 -17.17 -20.43
N CYS A 197 -21.89 -17.63 -21.61
CA CYS A 197 -20.99 -16.89 -22.47
C CYS A 197 -21.37 -17.01 -23.95
N GLU A 198 -20.95 -16.02 -24.75
CA GLU A 198 -20.95 -16.14 -26.22
C GLU A 198 -19.91 -17.19 -26.65
N VAL A 199 -20.36 -18.20 -27.39
CA VAL A 199 -19.53 -19.29 -27.92
C VAL A 199 -19.49 -19.20 -29.44
N ALA A 200 -18.30 -19.29 -30.02
CA ALA A 200 -18.11 -19.35 -31.46
C ALA A 200 -17.83 -20.80 -31.93
N TYR A 201 -18.47 -21.18 -33.02
CA TYR A 201 -18.31 -22.47 -33.68
C TYR A 201 -17.72 -22.30 -35.07
N THR A 202 -16.77 -23.17 -35.44
CA THR A 202 -16.25 -23.32 -36.80
C THR A 202 -16.43 -24.76 -37.24
N ILE A 203 -17.08 -24.99 -38.38
CA ILE A 203 -17.36 -26.33 -38.90
C ILE A 203 -16.62 -26.53 -40.22
N LEU A 204 -15.82 -27.60 -40.30
CA LEU A 204 -15.09 -27.99 -41.51
C LEU A 204 -15.46 -29.43 -41.89
N PRO A 205 -15.90 -29.70 -43.14
CA PRO A 205 -16.06 -31.07 -43.62
C PRO A 205 -14.68 -31.73 -43.82
N GLU A 206 -14.51 -32.97 -43.38
CA GLU A 206 -13.23 -33.67 -43.51
C GLU A 206 -12.98 -34.11 -44.96
N SER A 207 -12.03 -33.48 -45.64
CA SER A 207 -11.69 -33.78 -47.04
C SER A 207 -10.77 -35.01 -47.11
N SER A 208 -11.32 -36.22 -47.06
CA SER A 208 -10.57 -37.43 -47.40
C SER A 208 -11.23 -38.21 -48.54
N SER A 209 -10.53 -38.24 -49.66
CA SER A 209 -10.85 -39.06 -50.82
C SER A 209 -10.55 -40.53 -50.52
N ARG A 210 -11.50 -41.25 -49.91
CA ARG A 210 -11.81 -42.69 -50.06
C ARG A 210 -12.74 -43.15 -48.91
N ARG A 211 -13.98 -43.50 -49.28
CA ARG A 211 -15.05 -44.22 -48.53
C ARG A 211 -15.90 -43.41 -47.53
N GLU A 212 -17.13 -43.13 -47.98
CA GLU A 212 -18.46 -43.22 -47.33
C GLU A 212 -18.77 -42.72 -45.90
N GLU A 213 -17.85 -42.20 -45.08
CA GLU A 213 -18.23 -41.57 -43.79
C GLU A 213 -18.04 -40.05 -43.82
N SER A 214 -19.15 -39.28 -43.70
CA SER A 214 -19.10 -37.82 -43.59
C SER A 214 -18.75 -37.41 -42.15
N GLU A 215 -17.47 -37.43 -41.82
CA GLU A 215 -16.96 -36.87 -40.56
C GLU A 215 -16.89 -35.33 -40.63
N LEU A 216 -17.29 -34.69 -39.53
CA LEU A 216 -17.28 -33.24 -39.35
C LEU A 216 -16.25 -32.86 -38.28
N LEU A 217 -15.38 -31.93 -38.63
CA LEU A 217 -14.45 -31.29 -37.70
C LEU A 217 -15.10 -30.00 -37.18
N VAL A 218 -15.31 -29.92 -35.88
CA VAL A 218 -15.97 -28.78 -35.24
C VAL A 218 -15.06 -28.18 -34.18
N THR A 219 -14.78 -26.89 -34.28
CA THR A 219 -14.08 -26.14 -33.24
C THR A 219 -15.08 -25.26 -32.49
N LYS A 220 -15.11 -25.37 -31.16
CA LYS A 220 -15.90 -24.55 -30.23
C LYS A 220 -14.95 -23.70 -29.40
N SER A 221 -15.12 -22.38 -29.39
CA SER A 221 -14.33 -21.46 -28.56
C SER A 221 -15.23 -20.59 -27.70
N ILE A 222 -14.91 -20.48 -26.41
CA ILE A 222 -15.69 -19.67 -25.46
C ILE A 222 -15.09 -18.26 -25.39
N ASN A 223 -15.91 -17.22 -25.60
CA ASN A 223 -15.49 -15.84 -25.44
C ASN A 223 -15.78 -15.33 -24.02
N PHE A 224 -14.74 -15.31 -23.17
CA PHE A 224 -14.87 -14.91 -21.77
C PHE A 224 -15.03 -13.40 -21.55
N GLU A 225 -14.77 -12.57 -22.56
CA GLU A 225 -15.04 -11.13 -22.50
C GLU A 225 -16.54 -10.81 -22.64
N LYS A 226 -17.30 -11.75 -23.22
CA LYS A 226 -18.75 -11.64 -23.46
C LYS A 226 -19.53 -12.72 -22.70
N CYS A 227 -19.39 -12.71 -21.38
CA CYS A 227 -20.21 -13.52 -20.49
C CYS A 227 -21.23 -12.68 -19.74
N SER A 228 -22.48 -13.13 -19.65
CA SER A 228 -23.48 -12.55 -18.75
C SER A 228 -23.16 -12.86 -17.29
N HIS A 229 -22.61 -14.05 -17.04
CA HIS A 229 -22.26 -14.52 -15.70
C HIS A 229 -21.08 -15.50 -15.74
N ARG A 230 -20.05 -15.25 -14.91
CA ARG A 230 -18.86 -16.12 -14.75
C ARG A 230 -18.85 -16.78 -13.38
N VAL A 231 -18.60 -18.09 -13.35
CA VAL A 231 -18.56 -18.83 -12.10
C VAL A 231 -17.25 -18.58 -11.35
N GLY A 232 -17.34 -17.89 -10.20
CA GLY A 232 -16.19 -17.66 -9.34
C GLY A 232 -16.54 -16.91 -8.05
N GLN A 233 -15.55 -16.73 -7.19
CA GLN A 233 -15.67 -16.11 -5.87
C GLN A 233 -14.53 -15.11 -5.62
N ARG A 234 -14.80 -14.03 -4.89
CA ARG A 234 -13.81 -13.04 -4.46
C ARG A 234 -13.82 -12.92 -2.95
N TYR A 235 -12.64 -12.87 -2.35
CA TYR A 235 -12.45 -12.65 -0.92
C TYR A 235 -11.56 -11.43 -0.67
N ASN A 236 -12.03 -10.54 0.21
CA ASN A 236 -11.27 -9.41 0.78
C ASN A 236 -10.78 -8.36 -0.24
N PHE A 237 -11.56 -8.12 -1.28
CA PHE A 237 -11.40 -6.98 -2.21
C PHE A 237 -11.98 -5.66 -1.65
N ARG A 238 -12.28 -5.62 -0.34
CA ARG A 238 -13.08 -4.60 0.37
C ARG A 238 -12.40 -3.23 0.57
N PHE A 239 -11.07 -3.16 0.51
CA PHE A 239 -10.29 -2.02 1.02
C PHE A 239 -9.65 -1.12 -0.05
N GLY A 240 -9.88 -1.37 -1.34
CA GLY A 240 -9.38 -0.49 -2.41
C GLY A 240 -10.42 0.55 -2.80
N ASP A 241 -10.02 1.83 -2.88
CA ASP A 241 -10.92 2.90 -3.34
C ASP A 241 -11.21 2.78 -4.85
N GLU A 242 -12.41 3.18 -5.30
CA GLU A 242 -12.72 3.27 -6.74
C GLU A 242 -11.93 4.44 -7.33
N CYS A 243 -11.22 4.18 -8.42
CA CYS A 243 -10.64 5.22 -9.26
C CYS A 243 -11.27 5.12 -10.65
N PRO A 244 -12.31 5.90 -10.95
CA PRO A 244 -12.99 5.86 -12.25
C PRO A 244 -12.07 6.17 -13.44
N SER A 245 -10.95 6.87 -13.22
CA SER A 245 -9.92 7.15 -14.24
C SER A 245 -8.88 6.03 -14.38
N CYS A 246 -8.75 5.14 -13.39
CA CYS A 246 -7.87 3.98 -13.40
C CYS A 246 -8.59 2.69 -13.83
N GLU A 247 -9.90 2.78 -14.06
CA GLU A 247 -10.71 1.77 -14.73
C GLU A 247 -10.56 1.98 -16.24
N PRO A 248 -9.67 1.24 -16.94
CA PRO A 248 -9.89 1.05 -18.36
C PRO A 248 -11.27 0.42 -18.54
N LYS A 249 -11.89 0.71 -19.69
CA LYS A 249 -13.20 0.28 -20.19
C LYS A 249 -13.49 -1.24 -20.11
N PHE A 250 -13.36 -1.85 -18.95
CA PHE A 250 -13.73 -3.24 -18.71
C PHE A 250 -15.01 -3.24 -17.89
N ASN A 251 -16.12 -3.42 -18.60
CA ASN A 251 -17.37 -3.87 -18.01
C ASN A 251 -17.29 -5.34 -17.53
N GLY A 252 -16.10 -5.97 -17.55
CA GLY A 252 -15.89 -7.38 -17.25
C GLY A 252 -15.28 -7.62 -15.86
N GLU A 253 -15.78 -8.64 -15.18
CA GLU A 253 -15.47 -9.03 -13.81
C GLU A 253 -14.09 -9.72 -13.63
N GLU A 254 -13.11 -9.47 -14.52
CA GLU A 254 -11.82 -10.19 -14.58
C GLU A 254 -10.62 -9.27 -14.76
N ARG A 255 -10.48 -8.25 -13.91
CA ARG A 255 -9.23 -7.47 -13.85
C ARG A 255 -8.08 -8.43 -13.53
N ASN A 256 -7.10 -8.54 -14.42
CA ASN A 256 -5.83 -9.28 -14.26
C ASN A 256 -5.86 -10.81 -14.48
N ILE A 257 -6.96 -11.38 -15.01
CA ILE A 257 -7.01 -12.80 -15.42
C ILE A 257 -7.48 -12.87 -16.87
N GLU A 258 -6.68 -13.48 -17.73
CA GLU A 258 -7.08 -13.81 -19.09
C GLU A 258 -7.38 -15.30 -19.17
N SER A 259 -8.53 -15.64 -19.74
CA SER A 259 -8.98 -17.02 -19.90
C SER A 259 -9.23 -17.31 -21.39
N SER A 260 -8.95 -18.52 -21.83
CA SER A 260 -9.32 -19.01 -23.16
C SER A 260 -9.58 -20.50 -23.10
N THR A 261 -10.71 -20.95 -23.64
CA THR A 261 -11.09 -22.36 -23.70
C THR A 261 -11.54 -22.71 -25.12
N VAL A 262 -10.94 -23.76 -25.69
CA VAL A 262 -11.22 -24.26 -27.04
C VAL A 262 -11.43 -25.78 -26.99
N PHE A 263 -12.44 -26.26 -27.69
CA PHE A 263 -12.71 -27.68 -27.92
C PHE A 263 -12.64 -27.98 -29.41
N ASN A 264 -11.95 -29.06 -29.78
CA ASN A 264 -11.91 -29.58 -31.15
C ASN A 264 -12.58 -30.95 -31.16
N TYR A 265 -13.65 -31.08 -31.94
CA TYR A 265 -14.45 -32.30 -32.03
C TYR A 265 -14.25 -32.97 -33.38
N ARG A 266 -14.20 -34.30 -33.37
CA ARG A 266 -14.46 -35.16 -34.52
C ARG A 266 -15.82 -35.84 -34.32
N ILE A 267 -16.74 -35.52 -35.21
CA ILE A 267 -18.14 -35.91 -35.10
C ILE A 267 -18.52 -36.75 -36.32
N ALA A 268 -19.28 -37.83 -36.12
CA ALA A 268 -19.86 -38.62 -37.19
C ALA A 268 -21.39 -38.48 -37.20
N GLY A 269 -21.97 -38.33 -38.39
CA GLY A 269 -23.42 -38.18 -38.60
C GLY A 269 -23.82 -36.80 -39.12
N THR A 270 -25.01 -36.33 -38.74
CA THR A 270 -25.63 -35.09 -39.22
C THR A 270 -25.70 -34.02 -38.12
N PRO A 271 -25.81 -32.71 -38.45
CA PRO A 271 -25.96 -31.65 -37.44
C PRO A 271 -27.08 -31.85 -36.40
N SER A 272 -28.15 -32.57 -36.75
CA SER A 272 -29.27 -32.88 -35.84
C SER A 272 -29.14 -34.22 -35.10
N ARG A 273 -28.37 -35.16 -35.64
CA ARG A 273 -28.19 -36.51 -35.09
C ARG A 273 -26.77 -36.97 -35.36
N PHE A 274 -25.96 -36.98 -34.31
CA PHE A 274 -24.53 -37.27 -34.40
C PHE A 274 -23.99 -38.00 -33.16
N VAL A 275 -22.80 -38.55 -33.30
CA VAL A 275 -21.97 -39.06 -32.19
C VAL A 275 -20.62 -38.38 -32.20
N ILE A 276 -20.11 -38.07 -31.01
CA ILE A 276 -18.77 -37.54 -30.82
C ILE A 276 -17.80 -38.73 -30.79
N LYS A 277 -16.93 -38.86 -31.80
CA LYS A 277 -15.88 -39.88 -31.83
C LYS A 277 -14.68 -39.46 -30.98
N GLU A 278 -14.29 -38.19 -31.07
CA GLU A 278 -13.19 -37.62 -30.27
C GLU A 278 -13.46 -36.15 -29.95
N VAL A 279 -13.04 -35.71 -28.76
CA VAL A 279 -12.96 -34.29 -28.40
C VAL A 279 -11.67 -33.99 -27.67
N GLU A 280 -10.96 -32.97 -28.15
CA GLU A 280 -9.79 -32.39 -27.51
C GLU A 280 -10.16 -31.05 -26.87
N LEU A 281 -9.94 -30.92 -25.56
CA LEU A 281 -10.11 -29.70 -24.78
C LEU A 281 -8.75 -29.05 -24.52
N ARG A 282 -8.64 -27.75 -24.77
CA ARG A 282 -7.49 -26.93 -24.37
C ARG A 282 -7.97 -25.64 -23.72
N SER A 283 -7.58 -25.42 -22.47
CA SER A 283 -7.80 -24.16 -21.77
C SER A 283 -6.49 -23.56 -21.27
N VAL A 284 -6.43 -22.22 -21.29
CA VAL A 284 -5.33 -21.41 -20.77
C VAL A 284 -5.90 -20.38 -19.82
N TYR A 285 -5.33 -20.28 -18.62
CA TYR A 285 -5.62 -19.24 -17.64
C TYR A 285 -4.32 -18.52 -17.29
N SER A 286 -4.24 -17.23 -17.60
CA SER A 286 -3.08 -16.37 -17.40
C SER A 286 -3.38 -15.32 -16.33
N TYR A 287 -2.51 -15.20 -15.33
CA TYR A 287 -2.65 -14.20 -14.27
C TYR A 287 -1.62 -13.10 -14.42
N ALA A 288 -2.09 -11.87 -14.64
CA ALA A 288 -1.27 -10.71 -14.97
C ALA A 288 -1.59 -9.54 -14.01
N PRO A 289 -1.08 -9.58 -12.76
CA PRO A 289 -1.49 -8.67 -11.68
C PRO A 289 -1.03 -7.22 -11.86
N ILE A 290 0.06 -6.97 -12.58
CA ILE A 290 0.69 -5.65 -12.71
C ILE A 290 0.24 -4.95 -14.00
N SER A 291 0.36 -5.65 -15.13
CA SER A 291 0.04 -5.18 -16.47
C SER A 291 -0.51 -6.33 -17.30
N GLU A 292 -1.43 -6.06 -18.22
CA GLU A 292 -1.95 -7.04 -19.19
C GLU A 292 -0.83 -7.67 -20.04
N LYS A 293 0.31 -6.98 -20.18
CA LYS A 293 1.45 -7.48 -20.95
C LYS A 293 2.38 -8.42 -20.17
N GLU A 294 2.26 -8.49 -18.85
CA GLU A 294 3.19 -9.23 -17.97
C GLU A 294 2.46 -10.33 -17.19
N THR A 295 2.47 -11.55 -17.73
CA THR A 295 1.82 -12.70 -17.11
C THR A 295 2.72 -13.33 -16.05
N PHE A 296 2.28 -13.45 -14.80
CA PHE A 296 3.08 -14.01 -13.71
C PHE A 296 2.96 -15.53 -13.65
N PHE A 297 1.78 -16.05 -13.93
CA PHE A 297 1.49 -17.47 -13.87
C PHE A 297 0.59 -17.89 -15.02
N THR A 298 0.84 -19.07 -15.56
CA THR A 298 0.00 -19.72 -16.56
C THR A 298 -0.44 -21.08 -16.07
N THR A 299 -1.74 -21.36 -16.25
CA THR A 299 -2.31 -22.69 -16.03
C THR A 299 -2.83 -23.22 -17.35
N PHE A 300 -2.35 -24.41 -17.72
CA PHE A 300 -2.80 -25.14 -18.91
C PHE A 300 -3.68 -26.30 -18.48
N VAL A 301 -4.84 -26.43 -19.10
CA VAL A 301 -5.73 -27.59 -18.94
C VAL A 301 -5.86 -28.25 -20.30
N SER A 302 -5.57 -29.54 -20.37
CA SER A 302 -5.68 -30.33 -21.60
C SER A 302 -6.51 -31.58 -21.32
N GLY A 303 -7.48 -31.88 -22.18
CA GLY A 303 -8.32 -33.06 -22.09
C GLY A 303 -8.48 -33.73 -23.44
N ASN A 304 -8.56 -35.05 -23.48
CA ASN A 304 -8.88 -35.82 -24.68
C ASN A 304 -9.86 -36.93 -24.32
N MET A 305 -11.07 -36.88 -24.87
CA MET A 305 -12.09 -37.91 -24.70
C MET A 305 -12.33 -38.62 -26.04
N ARG A 306 -12.22 -39.95 -26.05
CA ARG A 306 -12.40 -40.79 -27.25
C ARG A 306 -13.42 -41.89 -27.02
N LEU A 307 -14.30 -42.10 -28.00
CA LEU A 307 -15.18 -43.27 -28.04
C LEU A 307 -14.35 -44.51 -28.37
N ILE A 308 -14.38 -45.51 -27.50
CA ILE A 308 -13.54 -46.71 -27.63
C ILE A 308 -14.34 -47.98 -27.94
N GLU A 309 -15.56 -48.09 -27.42
CA GLU A 309 -16.40 -49.29 -27.57
C GLU A 309 -17.88 -48.88 -27.63
N VAL A 310 -18.65 -49.57 -28.46
CA VAL A 310 -20.12 -49.46 -28.52
C VAL A 310 -20.71 -50.86 -28.41
N ASN A 311 -21.38 -51.15 -27.30
CA ASN A 311 -21.95 -52.47 -27.03
C ASN A 311 -23.46 -52.37 -26.88
N LYS A 312 -24.17 -53.48 -27.10
CA LYS A 312 -25.58 -53.58 -26.71
C LYS A 312 -25.66 -53.64 -25.18
N GLU A 313 -26.56 -52.88 -24.58
CA GLU A 313 -26.64 -52.70 -23.13
C GLU A 313 -26.97 -54.03 -22.42
N ASN A 314 -26.02 -54.57 -21.64
CA ASN A 314 -26.19 -55.82 -20.90
C ASN A 314 -26.71 -55.60 -19.47
N LYS A 315 -26.35 -54.47 -18.84
CA LYS A 315 -26.79 -54.06 -17.49
C LYS A 315 -27.11 -52.58 -17.50
N ARG A 316 -28.36 -52.23 -17.16
CA ARG A 316 -28.79 -50.83 -17.06
C ARG A 316 -28.03 -50.08 -15.97
N ILE A 317 -27.55 -48.89 -16.31
CA ILE A 317 -27.06 -47.94 -15.31
C ILE A 317 -28.28 -47.46 -14.50
N ALA A 318 -28.26 -47.70 -13.19
CA ALA A 318 -29.34 -47.27 -12.31
C ALA A 318 -29.52 -45.75 -12.37
N ALA A 319 -30.77 -45.29 -12.34
CA ALA A 319 -31.07 -43.86 -12.23
C ALA A 319 -30.53 -43.31 -10.89
N PRO A 320 -30.09 -42.04 -10.85
CA PRO A 320 -29.72 -41.38 -9.61
C PRO A 320 -30.92 -41.32 -8.67
N LYS A 321 -30.69 -41.47 -7.36
CA LYS A 321 -31.75 -41.43 -6.35
C LYS A 321 -32.16 -40.00 -5.99
N SER A 322 -32.32 -39.11 -6.96
CA SER A 322 -32.64 -37.69 -6.76
C SER A 322 -33.65 -37.20 -7.78
N GLU A 323 -34.41 -36.17 -7.40
CA GLU A 323 -35.32 -35.45 -8.29
C GLU A 323 -34.88 -33.99 -8.47
N LYS A 324 -33.76 -33.60 -7.85
CA LYS A 324 -33.22 -32.24 -7.94
C LYS A 324 -32.56 -32.05 -9.30
N LYS A 325 -33.15 -31.18 -10.12
CA LYS A 325 -32.59 -30.76 -11.41
C LYS A 325 -31.60 -29.62 -11.21
N GLU A 326 -30.40 -29.78 -11.74
CA GLU A 326 -29.31 -28.81 -11.70
C GLU A 326 -28.85 -28.45 -13.12
N THR A 327 -27.99 -27.45 -13.21
CA THR A 327 -27.44 -26.93 -14.46
C THR A 327 -26.00 -27.42 -14.70
N LEU A 328 -25.48 -27.16 -15.90
CA LEU A 328 -24.10 -27.49 -16.28
C LEU A 328 -23.05 -26.61 -15.59
N LEU A 329 -23.46 -25.48 -15.00
CA LEU A 329 -22.56 -24.56 -14.29
C LEU A 329 -21.80 -25.28 -13.18
N TYR A 330 -20.53 -24.93 -13.01
CA TYR A 330 -19.74 -25.39 -11.87
C TYR A 330 -20.43 -25.03 -10.54
N SER A 331 -20.56 -26.00 -9.64
CA SER A 331 -21.12 -25.77 -8.32
C SER A 331 -20.06 -25.23 -7.37
N MET A 332 -20.19 -23.96 -6.99
CA MET A 332 -19.37 -23.27 -5.96
C MET A 332 -19.84 -23.57 -4.52
N GLU A 333 -20.68 -24.58 -4.32
CA GLU A 333 -21.28 -24.86 -3.01
C GLU A 333 -20.21 -25.11 -1.95
N TRP A 334 -19.14 -25.82 -2.33
CA TRP A 334 -18.06 -26.19 -1.44
C TRP A 334 -17.25 -24.97 -0.97
N GLU A 335 -16.83 -24.13 -1.90
CA GLU A 335 -16.05 -22.92 -1.62
C GLU A 335 -16.88 -21.89 -0.83
N LYS A 336 -18.20 -21.84 -1.07
CA LYS A 336 -19.16 -21.05 -0.28
C LYS A 336 -19.32 -21.59 1.14
N LYS A 337 -19.42 -22.91 1.32
CA LYS A 337 -19.47 -23.57 2.65
C LYS A 337 -18.19 -23.31 3.44
N GLU A 338 -17.03 -23.44 2.79
CA GLU A 338 -15.73 -23.11 3.38
C GLU A 338 -15.67 -21.65 3.81
N GLU A 339 -16.04 -20.70 2.94
CA GLU A 339 -16.05 -19.28 3.30
C GLU A 339 -17.01 -18.97 4.46
N LYS A 340 -18.21 -19.56 4.45
CA LYS A 340 -19.17 -19.42 5.56
C LYS A 340 -18.57 -19.97 6.86
N PHE A 341 -17.91 -21.12 6.82
CA PHE A 341 -17.22 -21.66 7.99
C PHE A 341 -16.11 -20.71 8.48
N LEU A 342 -15.29 -20.17 7.57
CA LEU A 342 -14.25 -19.20 7.91
C LEU A 342 -14.83 -17.94 8.60
N ALA A 343 -16.08 -17.59 8.29
CA ALA A 343 -16.78 -16.44 8.87
C ALA A 343 -17.50 -16.75 10.19
N THR A 344 -18.12 -17.93 10.33
CA THR A 344 -19.00 -18.27 11.48
C THR A 344 -18.36 -19.21 12.49
N GLY A 345 -17.38 -20.00 12.06
CA GLY A 345 -16.79 -21.11 12.83
C GLY A 345 -17.76 -22.28 13.06
N ASP A 346 -18.82 -22.40 12.25
CA ASP A 346 -19.85 -23.45 12.36
C ASP A 346 -19.38 -24.79 11.77
N GLU A 347 -19.08 -25.74 12.66
CA GLU A 347 -18.60 -27.09 12.34
C GLU A 347 -19.52 -27.88 11.41
N SER A 348 -20.83 -27.59 11.41
CA SER A 348 -21.78 -28.31 10.54
C SER A 348 -21.45 -28.14 9.05
N LEU A 349 -20.86 -27.00 8.68
CA LEU A 349 -20.45 -26.68 7.31
C LEU A 349 -19.24 -27.49 6.83
N LEU A 350 -18.47 -28.08 7.75
CA LEU A 350 -17.28 -28.88 7.45
C LEU A 350 -17.48 -30.38 7.62
N LYS A 351 -18.66 -30.86 8.05
CA LYS A 351 -18.92 -32.30 8.22
C LYS A 351 -18.73 -33.10 6.93
N GLU A 352 -19.06 -32.49 5.81
CA GLU A 352 -18.94 -33.05 4.46
C GLU A 352 -17.66 -32.57 3.75
N SER A 353 -16.70 -32.02 4.51
CA SER A 353 -15.48 -31.46 3.94
C SER A 353 -14.61 -32.50 3.28
N PRO A 354 -14.30 -32.38 1.96
CA PRO A 354 -13.24 -33.16 1.34
C PRO A 354 -11.85 -32.84 1.92
N TYR A 355 -11.69 -31.74 2.66
CA TYR A 355 -10.38 -31.36 3.22
C TYR A 355 -10.14 -31.94 4.62
N PRO A 356 -8.89 -32.34 4.91
CA PRO A 356 -8.50 -32.90 6.19
C PRO A 356 -8.65 -31.93 7.38
N GLU A 357 -9.20 -32.43 8.48
CA GLU A 357 -9.36 -31.74 9.76
C GLU A 357 -8.04 -31.62 10.55
N ILE A 358 -7.55 -30.40 10.73
CA ILE A 358 -6.36 -30.16 11.57
C ILE A 358 -6.63 -30.60 13.01
N LYS A 359 -6.03 -31.70 13.48
CA LYS A 359 -6.12 -32.11 14.89
C LYS A 359 -5.20 -31.25 15.77
N ASN A 360 -5.56 -31.07 17.05
CA ASN A 360 -4.75 -30.35 18.05
C ASN A 360 -4.33 -28.92 17.65
N LYS A 361 -5.22 -28.18 16.97
CA LYS A 361 -4.97 -26.80 16.46
C LYS A 361 -4.32 -25.88 17.48
N HIS A 362 -4.71 -26.00 18.75
CA HIS A 362 -4.22 -25.18 19.84
C HIS A 362 -2.74 -25.43 20.20
N GLU A 363 -2.23 -26.66 20.09
CA GLU A 363 -0.81 -26.96 20.29
C GLU A 363 0.02 -26.44 19.13
N VAL A 364 -0.50 -26.58 17.91
CA VAL A 364 0.11 -26.03 16.69
C VAL A 364 0.25 -24.51 16.81
N VAL A 365 -0.84 -23.80 17.16
CA VAL A 365 -0.83 -22.35 17.36
C VAL A 365 0.14 -21.94 18.46
N SER A 366 0.13 -22.63 19.61
CA SER A 366 1.05 -22.33 20.73
C SER A 366 2.53 -22.48 20.34
N ARG A 367 2.86 -23.57 19.63
CA ARG A 367 4.22 -23.81 19.11
C ARG A 367 4.64 -22.74 18.10
N LEU A 368 3.76 -22.37 17.17
CA LEU A 368 4.04 -21.34 16.17
C LEU A 368 4.22 -19.97 16.82
N ILE A 369 3.42 -19.59 17.82
CA ILE A 369 3.59 -18.32 18.55
C ILE A 369 4.93 -18.28 19.27
N LYS A 370 5.31 -19.35 19.99
CA LYS A 370 6.61 -19.43 20.67
C LYS A 370 7.77 -19.31 19.69
N SER A 371 7.68 -20.01 18.56
CA SER A 371 8.68 -19.93 17.49
C SER A 371 8.76 -18.51 16.91
N MET A 372 7.62 -17.84 16.73
CA MET A 372 7.56 -16.48 16.19
C MET A 372 8.21 -15.49 17.16
N ILE A 373 7.96 -15.62 18.47
CA ILE A 373 8.58 -14.78 19.51
C ILE A 373 10.10 -14.90 19.46
N VAL A 374 10.63 -16.12 19.46
CA VAL A 374 12.09 -16.36 19.39
C VAL A 374 12.69 -15.72 18.13
N LYS A 375 11.98 -15.79 16.99
CA LYS A 375 12.40 -15.19 15.72
C LYS A 375 12.28 -13.66 15.65
N MET A 376 11.65 -13.03 16.63
CA MET A 376 11.53 -11.56 16.78
C MET A 376 12.50 -10.99 17.84
N GLU A 377 13.20 -11.85 18.58
CA GLU A 377 14.08 -11.48 19.69
C GLU A 377 15.58 -11.45 19.32
N SER A 378 15.94 -11.68 18.04
CA SER A 378 17.34 -11.64 17.60
C SER A 378 17.93 -10.23 17.75
N GLU A 379 19.00 -10.08 18.53
CA GLU A 379 19.69 -8.79 18.68
C GLU A 379 20.42 -8.33 17.41
N GLU A 380 20.87 -9.28 16.58
CA GLU A 380 21.66 -9.02 15.37
C GLU A 380 20.75 -8.82 14.14
N LYS A 381 19.72 -9.65 13.98
CA LYS A 381 18.81 -9.64 12.81
C LYS A 381 17.50 -8.89 13.08
N GLY A 382 17.19 -8.56 14.33
CA GLY A 382 15.88 -8.02 14.73
C GLY A 382 14.78 -9.06 14.54
N ILE A 383 14.11 -9.02 13.38
CA ILE A 383 13.04 -9.95 12.99
C ILE A 383 13.53 -10.82 11.83
N GLU A 384 13.48 -12.14 11.99
CA GLU A 384 13.75 -13.05 10.87
C GLU A 384 12.57 -13.08 9.88
N LEU A 385 12.86 -13.12 8.56
CA LEU A 385 11.83 -13.27 7.52
C LEU A 385 10.91 -14.48 7.76
N ALA A 386 11.45 -15.57 8.33
CA ALA A 386 10.68 -16.76 8.70
C ALA A 386 9.49 -16.47 9.65
N ALA A 387 9.57 -15.43 10.49
CA ALA A 387 8.49 -15.04 11.40
C ALA A 387 7.21 -14.64 10.63
N THR A 388 7.35 -14.01 9.46
CA THR A 388 6.20 -13.63 8.61
C THR A 388 5.45 -14.87 8.09
N HIS A 389 6.17 -15.95 7.76
CA HIS A 389 5.57 -17.22 7.36
C HIS A 389 4.86 -17.91 8.53
N GLU A 390 5.41 -17.81 9.75
CA GLU A 390 4.77 -18.36 10.95
C GLU A 390 3.49 -17.62 11.30
N MET A 391 3.49 -16.29 11.19
CA MET A 391 2.28 -15.49 11.32
C MET A 391 1.20 -15.93 10.33
N ALA A 392 1.56 -16.13 9.06
CA ALA A 392 0.62 -16.60 8.04
C ALA A 392 0.05 -17.99 8.37
N ARG A 393 0.88 -18.90 8.89
CA ARG A 393 0.47 -20.24 9.35
C ARG A 393 -0.47 -20.16 10.55
N ILE A 394 -0.18 -19.30 11.54
CA ILE A 394 -1.05 -19.09 12.70
C ILE A 394 -2.44 -18.69 12.25
N VAL A 395 -2.54 -17.69 11.36
CA VAL A 395 -3.83 -17.22 10.84
C VAL A 395 -4.55 -18.30 10.04
N GLN A 396 -3.85 -19.11 9.25
CA GLN A 396 -4.44 -20.23 8.54
C GLN A 396 -5.03 -21.27 9.52
N VAL A 397 -4.29 -21.67 10.56
CA VAL A 397 -4.79 -22.63 11.55
C VAL A 397 -5.97 -22.06 12.34
N LEU A 398 -5.92 -20.78 12.71
CA LEU A 398 -7.02 -20.09 13.41
C LEU A 398 -8.28 -19.99 12.56
N ARG A 399 -8.13 -19.81 11.25
CA ARG A 399 -9.24 -19.83 10.29
C ARG A 399 -9.95 -21.16 10.21
N PHE A 400 -9.17 -22.24 10.31
CA PHE A 400 -9.71 -23.58 10.37
C PHE A 400 -10.18 -24.00 11.77
N ALA A 401 -10.12 -23.11 12.77
CA ALA A 401 -10.54 -23.40 14.14
C ALA A 401 -12.01 -23.04 14.38
N THR A 402 -12.69 -23.89 15.13
CA THR A 402 -14.12 -23.75 15.43
C THR A 402 -14.33 -22.75 16.55
N LYS A 403 -15.55 -22.24 16.75
CA LYS A 403 -15.80 -21.27 17.83
C LYS A 403 -15.38 -21.78 19.21
N GLU A 404 -15.54 -23.08 19.48
CA GLU A 404 -15.10 -23.70 20.73
C GLU A 404 -13.59 -23.88 20.82
N GLU A 405 -12.95 -24.28 19.71
CA GLU A 405 -11.49 -24.38 19.64
C GLU A 405 -10.84 -23.01 19.77
N ILE A 406 -11.37 -21.98 19.11
CA ILE A 406 -10.97 -20.60 19.30
C ILE A 406 -11.19 -20.23 20.76
N LYS A 407 -12.31 -20.57 21.42
CA LYS A 407 -12.48 -20.35 22.87
C LYS A 407 -11.49 -21.14 23.73
N LYS A 408 -11.02 -22.33 23.31
CA LYS A 408 -10.00 -23.13 24.02
C LYS A 408 -8.60 -22.56 23.84
N ILE A 409 -8.24 -22.19 22.60
CA ILE A 409 -7.04 -21.44 22.21
C ILE A 409 -7.02 -20.12 22.97
N GLN A 410 -8.15 -19.42 22.95
CA GLN A 410 -8.45 -18.24 23.73
C GLN A 410 -8.21 -18.56 25.20
N LYS A 411 -8.95 -19.43 25.90
CA LYS A 411 -8.73 -19.75 27.32
C LYS A 411 -7.27 -20.08 27.69
N LYS A 412 -6.49 -20.75 26.82
CA LYS A 412 -5.05 -21.01 27.01
C LYS A 412 -4.17 -19.75 26.84
N ILE A 413 -4.52 -18.83 25.93
CA ILE A 413 -3.82 -17.56 25.64
C ILE A 413 -4.39 -16.37 26.47
N VAL A 414 -5.63 -16.49 26.95
CA VAL A 414 -6.49 -15.43 27.50
C VAL A 414 -6.54 -15.43 29.01
N LYS A 415 -6.05 -16.46 29.71
CA LYS A 415 -5.58 -16.22 31.08
C LYS A 415 -4.46 -15.16 31.13
N THR A 416 -3.76 -14.92 30.01
CA THR A 416 -2.77 -13.84 29.84
C THR A 416 -3.36 -12.57 29.21
N LEU A 417 -4.40 -12.67 28.35
CA LEU A 417 -5.01 -11.50 27.66
C LEU A 417 -6.32 -10.95 28.27
N ALA A 418 -7.16 -11.74 28.95
CA ALA A 418 -8.42 -11.26 29.55
C ALA A 418 -8.22 -10.47 30.85
N SER A 419 -7.05 -10.55 31.48
CA SER A 419 -6.65 -9.61 32.52
C SER A 419 -6.49 -8.18 31.98
N LEU A 420 -6.28 -7.99 30.66
CA LEU A 420 -6.09 -6.67 30.03
C LEU A 420 -7.39 -5.96 29.61
N CYS A 421 -8.59 -6.54 29.77
CA CYS A 421 -9.82 -5.87 29.30
C CYS A 421 -10.92 -5.74 30.35
N LYS A 422 -10.90 -6.59 31.39
CA LYS A 422 -12.01 -6.67 32.36
C LYS A 422 -11.92 -5.67 33.52
N ASP A 423 -10.78 -5.01 33.72
CA ASP A 423 -10.59 -3.89 34.68
C ASP A 423 -10.32 -2.54 33.98
N SER A 424 -10.65 -2.44 32.69
CA SER A 424 -10.11 -1.45 31.74
C SER A 424 -10.33 0.03 32.11
N ARG A 425 -11.25 0.40 33.01
CA ARG A 425 -11.31 1.79 33.53
C ARG A 425 -10.06 2.20 34.32
N ARG A 426 -9.29 1.25 34.86
CA ARG A 426 -8.09 1.53 35.67
C ARG A 426 -6.80 1.68 34.84
N GLN A 427 -6.78 1.24 33.58
CA GLN A 427 -5.61 1.33 32.68
C GLN A 427 -5.99 2.00 31.35
N PRO A 428 -5.64 3.29 31.15
CA PRO A 428 -6.09 4.08 29.99
C PRO A 428 -5.72 3.49 28.60
N LEU A 429 -4.57 2.81 28.48
CA LEU A 429 -4.09 2.19 27.23
C LEU A 429 -4.88 0.93 26.85
N GLU A 430 -5.30 0.16 27.84
CA GLU A 430 -6.14 -1.02 27.64
C GLU A 430 -7.57 -0.62 27.25
N HIS A 431 -8.10 0.42 27.90
CA HIS A 431 -9.43 0.97 27.62
C HIS A 431 -9.60 1.45 26.18
N GLN A 432 -8.65 2.27 25.70
CA GLN A 432 -8.69 2.76 24.32
C GLN A 432 -8.61 1.62 23.31
N SER A 433 -7.75 0.62 23.54
CA SER A 433 -7.53 -0.46 22.60
C SER A 433 -8.81 -1.27 22.41
N CYS A 434 -9.56 -1.46 23.50
CA CYS A 434 -10.87 -2.12 23.48
C CYS A 434 -11.88 -1.33 22.63
N TRP A 435 -12.08 -0.04 22.92
CA TRP A 435 -13.09 0.78 22.22
C TRP A 435 -12.74 1.00 20.75
N LEU A 436 -11.48 1.28 20.41
CA LEU A 436 -11.04 1.40 19.02
C LEU A 436 -11.29 0.11 18.22
N THR A 437 -11.13 -1.06 18.88
CA THR A 437 -11.46 -2.37 18.29
C THR A 437 -12.96 -2.55 18.11
N VAL A 438 -13.80 -2.11 19.06
CA VAL A 438 -15.27 -2.13 18.90
C VAL A 438 -15.70 -1.34 17.66
N GLY A 439 -15.17 -0.14 17.47
CA GLY A 439 -15.41 0.66 16.26
C GLY A 439 -14.98 -0.08 14.99
N ALA A 440 -13.81 -0.72 15.00
CA ALA A 440 -13.33 -1.52 13.88
C ALA A 440 -14.23 -2.71 13.53
N LEU A 441 -14.77 -3.40 14.54
CA LEU A 441 -15.69 -4.51 14.35
C LEU A 441 -17.03 -4.03 13.79
N MET A 442 -17.58 -2.92 14.31
CA MET A 442 -18.79 -2.31 13.77
C MET A 442 -18.63 -1.94 12.30
N HIS A 443 -17.47 -1.42 11.90
CA HIS A 443 -17.16 -1.16 10.50
C HIS A 443 -17.16 -2.42 9.65
N GLY A 444 -16.52 -3.50 10.11
CA GLY A 444 -16.48 -4.77 9.38
C GLY A 444 -17.84 -5.47 9.22
N VAL A 445 -18.84 -5.09 10.03
CA VAL A 445 -20.22 -5.62 9.96
C VAL A 445 -21.14 -4.69 9.15
N CYS A 446 -21.05 -3.37 9.34
CA CYS A 446 -22.03 -2.39 8.86
C CYS A 446 -21.50 -1.34 7.89
N GLY A 447 -20.19 -1.33 7.61
CA GLY A 447 -19.58 -0.43 6.63
C GLY A 447 -20.02 -0.76 5.20
N ASP A 448 -19.80 0.19 4.29
CA ASP A 448 -20.03 -0.03 2.87
C ASP A 448 -18.93 -0.97 2.32
N HIS A 449 -19.32 -2.16 1.86
CA HIS A 449 -18.39 -3.23 1.50
C HIS A 449 -18.74 -3.73 0.10
N ARG A 450 -17.78 -3.67 -0.82
CA ARG A 450 -17.92 -4.14 -2.22
C ARG A 450 -17.99 -5.67 -2.40
N ASP A 451 -18.20 -6.41 -1.32
CA ASP A 451 -18.42 -7.85 -1.39
C ASP A 451 -19.86 -8.11 -1.84
N LYS A 452 -20.10 -8.07 -3.16
CA LYS A 452 -21.38 -8.49 -3.76
C LYS A 452 -21.85 -9.86 -3.23
N LEU A 453 -20.92 -10.79 -2.98
CA LEU A 453 -21.23 -12.15 -2.54
C LEU A 453 -21.45 -12.32 -1.02
N ALA A 454 -20.99 -11.39 -0.17
CA ALA A 454 -21.43 -11.35 1.22
C ALA A 454 -22.93 -11.04 1.33
N ILE A 455 -23.44 -10.28 0.36
CA ILE A 455 -24.84 -9.88 0.24
C ILE A 455 -25.65 -10.94 -0.51
N GLU A 456 -25.05 -11.68 -1.44
CA GLU A 456 -25.73 -12.75 -2.21
C GLU A 456 -25.67 -14.15 -1.55
N SER A 457 -24.72 -14.42 -0.64
CA SER A 457 -24.59 -15.73 0.02
C SER A 457 -25.47 -15.91 1.28
N SER A 458 -26.01 -14.81 1.80
CA SER A 458 -27.09 -14.77 2.78
C SER A 458 -28.22 -13.93 2.19
N GLU A 459 -29.42 -14.48 2.03
CA GLU A 459 -30.61 -13.71 1.62
C GLU A 459 -30.94 -12.55 2.60
N GLU A 460 -30.25 -12.49 3.75
CA GLU A 460 -30.35 -11.46 4.77
C GLU A 460 -29.34 -10.32 4.57
N ARG A 461 -29.84 -9.08 4.62
CA ARG A 461 -29.03 -7.86 4.66
C ARG A 461 -28.13 -7.87 5.92
N LYS A 462 -26.83 -8.13 5.75
CA LYS A 462 -25.82 -8.28 6.84
C LYS A 462 -25.89 -7.24 7.97
N CYS A 463 -26.24 -6.00 7.63
CA CYS A 463 -26.50 -4.96 8.62
C CYS A 463 -27.79 -4.22 8.25
N PRO A 464 -28.95 -4.65 8.78
CA PRO A 464 -30.20 -3.94 8.57
C PRO A 464 -30.14 -2.56 9.23
N ARG A 465 -31.01 -1.66 8.78
CA ARG A 465 -31.04 -0.28 9.29
C ARG A 465 -31.21 -0.23 10.81
N GLU A 466 -32.04 -1.09 11.39
CA GLU A 466 -32.26 -1.20 12.84
C GLU A 466 -30.97 -1.51 13.61
N MET A 467 -30.10 -2.38 13.07
CA MET A 467 -28.80 -2.70 13.67
C MET A 467 -27.85 -1.51 13.59
N LYS A 468 -27.83 -0.80 12.47
CA LYS A 468 -27.06 0.45 12.34
C LYS A 468 -27.52 1.49 13.35
N GLU A 469 -28.83 1.70 13.47
CA GLU A 469 -29.42 2.65 14.42
C GLU A 469 -29.05 2.29 15.87
N ARG A 470 -29.08 0.99 16.22
CA ARG A 470 -28.62 0.52 17.53
C ARG A 470 -27.13 0.78 17.77
N PHE A 471 -26.26 0.49 16.81
CA PHE A 471 -24.82 0.76 16.95
C PHE A 471 -24.53 2.26 17.05
N VAL A 472 -25.20 3.08 16.25
CA VAL A 472 -25.09 4.54 16.32
C VAL A 472 -25.56 5.05 17.68
N SER A 473 -26.64 4.50 18.24
CA SER A 473 -27.09 4.84 19.60
C SER A 473 -25.99 4.55 20.62
N ILE A 474 -25.41 3.33 20.61
CA ILE A 474 -24.34 2.96 21.55
C ILE A 474 -23.15 3.92 21.45
N LEU A 475 -22.74 4.26 20.23
CA LEU A 475 -21.62 5.18 20.00
C LEU A 475 -21.93 6.62 20.43
N ASN A 476 -23.17 7.06 20.25
CA ASN A 476 -23.61 8.39 20.68
C ASN A 476 -23.73 8.45 22.20
N ASP A 477 -24.26 7.40 22.83
CA ASP A 477 -24.36 7.28 24.29
C ASP A 477 -22.97 7.31 24.94
N GLU A 478 -21.97 6.64 24.35
CA GLU A 478 -20.58 6.69 24.81
C GLU A 478 -20.00 8.11 24.74
N PHE A 479 -20.33 8.89 23.71
CA PHE A 479 -19.91 10.29 23.62
C PHE A 479 -20.64 11.19 24.61
N GLU A 480 -21.95 11.01 24.79
CA GLU A 480 -22.79 11.83 25.68
C GLU A 480 -22.49 11.56 27.17
N THR A 481 -22.10 10.32 27.51
CA THR A 481 -21.73 9.92 28.88
C THR A 481 -20.28 10.21 29.25
N ALA A 482 -19.43 10.58 28.27
CA ALA A 482 -18.04 10.90 28.50
C ALA A 482 -17.87 12.21 29.31
N GLU A 483 -17.25 12.09 30.49
CA GLU A 483 -17.03 13.23 31.40
C GLU A 483 -15.73 13.96 31.06
N THR A 484 -14.71 13.21 30.60
CA THR A 484 -13.38 13.76 30.31
C THR A 484 -13.19 14.05 28.82
N ARG A 485 -12.30 15.01 28.52
CA ARG A 485 -11.86 15.31 27.14
C ARG A 485 -11.31 14.07 26.43
N TYR A 486 -10.52 13.26 27.14
CA TYR A 486 -9.95 12.03 26.60
C TYR A 486 -11.03 11.03 26.20
N GLU A 487 -12.03 10.78 27.05
CA GLU A 487 -13.15 9.88 26.75
C GLU A 487 -13.97 10.38 25.55
N LYS A 488 -14.23 11.70 25.48
CA LYS A 488 -14.90 12.30 24.31
C LYS A 488 -14.11 12.07 23.01
N ILE A 489 -12.78 12.26 23.05
CA ILE A 489 -11.92 12.01 21.88
C ILE A 489 -11.90 10.52 21.54
N LEU A 490 -11.82 9.63 22.53
CA LEU A 490 -11.86 8.17 22.32
C LEU A 490 -13.19 7.73 21.69
N ALA A 491 -14.32 8.26 22.16
CA ALA A 491 -15.63 8.01 21.59
C ALA A 491 -15.69 8.48 20.12
N LEU A 492 -15.19 9.69 19.82
CA LEU A 492 -15.10 10.19 18.44
C LEU A 492 -14.20 9.33 17.55
N LYS A 493 -13.05 8.85 18.06
CA LYS A 493 -12.18 7.93 17.30
C LYS A 493 -12.82 6.56 17.09
N THR A 494 -13.64 6.11 18.03
CA THR A 494 -14.44 4.89 17.91
C THR A 494 -15.54 5.04 16.86
N ILE A 495 -16.26 6.18 16.86
CA ILE A 495 -17.20 6.56 15.81
C ILE A 495 -16.50 6.59 14.45
N ALA A 496 -15.32 7.20 14.39
CA ALA A 496 -14.56 7.31 13.16
C ALA A 496 -14.10 5.95 12.61
N ASN A 497 -13.66 5.04 13.49
CA ASN A 497 -13.31 3.67 13.14
C ASN A 497 -14.52 2.90 12.59
N SER A 498 -15.73 3.14 13.14
CA SER A 498 -16.96 2.51 12.67
C SER A 498 -17.33 2.90 11.24
N GLY A 499 -17.06 4.15 10.84
CA GLY A 499 -17.32 4.66 9.50
C GLY A 499 -18.76 4.43 9.00
N MET A 500 -19.75 4.39 9.90
CA MET A 500 -21.15 4.16 9.53
C MET A 500 -21.78 5.43 8.94
N ASP A 501 -22.53 5.28 7.86
CA ASP A 501 -23.24 6.37 7.17
C ASP A 501 -24.17 7.18 8.10
N LEU A 502 -24.84 6.53 9.05
CA LEU A 502 -25.76 7.17 9.99
C LEU A 502 -25.05 7.99 11.09
N THR A 503 -23.75 7.83 11.34
CA THR A 503 -23.03 8.64 12.35
C THR A 503 -22.82 10.08 11.87
N VAL A 504 -23.06 10.37 10.59
CA VAL A 504 -22.99 11.72 10.04
C VAL A 504 -23.92 12.71 10.76
N TYR A 505 -25.09 12.24 11.24
CA TYR A 505 -26.07 13.09 11.93
C TYR A 505 -25.62 13.52 13.33
N PRO A 506 -25.20 12.61 14.23
CA PRO A 506 -24.65 13.03 15.52
C PRO A 506 -23.34 13.82 15.36
N LEU A 507 -22.48 13.47 14.39
CA LEU A 507 -21.25 14.23 14.12
C LEU A 507 -21.54 15.67 13.67
N ASP A 508 -22.51 15.91 12.76
CA ASP A 508 -22.89 17.27 12.34
C ASP A 508 -23.36 18.13 13.53
N LYS A 509 -24.10 17.54 14.47
CA LYS A 509 -24.49 18.23 15.72
C LYS A 509 -23.27 18.64 16.54
N ILE A 510 -22.30 17.75 16.72
CA ILE A 510 -21.07 18.03 17.48
C ILE A 510 -20.22 19.08 16.77
N ILE A 511 -20.05 18.98 15.44
CA ILE A 511 -19.27 19.91 14.62
C ILE A 511 -19.83 21.34 14.73
N ARG A 512 -21.16 21.50 14.75
CA ARG A 512 -21.82 22.81 14.83
C ARG A 512 -21.98 23.34 16.26
N ASN A 513 -21.74 22.52 17.28
CA ASN A 513 -21.95 22.91 18.66
C ASN A 513 -20.79 23.79 19.18
N GLU A 514 -20.97 25.11 19.18
CA GLU A 514 -20.00 26.07 19.70
C GLU A 514 -19.71 25.93 21.21
N LYS A 515 -20.53 25.16 21.95
CA LYS A 515 -20.29 24.87 23.38
C LYS A 515 -19.24 23.79 23.61
N GLU A 516 -19.00 22.92 22.63
CA GLU A 516 -17.95 21.90 22.74
C GLU A 516 -16.56 22.51 22.58
N GLU A 517 -15.56 21.86 23.18
CA GLU A 517 -14.18 22.28 23.05
C GLU A 517 -13.71 22.22 21.59
N LYS A 518 -12.86 23.19 21.20
CA LYS A 518 -12.28 23.28 19.84
C LYS A 518 -11.71 21.94 19.34
N ILE A 519 -10.92 21.27 20.18
CA ILE A 519 -10.31 19.96 19.89
C ILE A 519 -11.36 18.88 19.62
N VAL A 520 -12.45 18.84 20.39
CA VAL A 520 -13.54 17.87 20.20
C VAL A 520 -14.23 18.11 18.86
N ARG A 521 -14.47 19.36 18.48
CA ARG A 521 -15.05 19.72 17.17
C ARG A 521 -14.12 19.33 16.01
N VAL A 522 -12.81 19.55 16.13
CA VAL A 522 -11.81 19.12 15.12
C VAL A 522 -11.80 17.60 14.99
N GLN A 523 -11.80 16.87 16.10
CA GLN A 523 -11.84 15.40 16.09
C GLN A 523 -13.18 14.88 15.52
N ALA A 524 -14.30 15.60 15.69
CA ALA A 524 -15.56 15.25 15.05
C ALA A 524 -15.54 15.46 13.53
N ILE A 525 -14.86 16.52 13.04
CA ILE A 525 -14.61 16.71 11.59
C ILE A 525 -13.75 15.56 11.05
N GLU A 526 -12.67 15.20 11.76
CA GLU A 526 -11.84 14.05 11.40
C GLU A 526 -12.60 12.72 11.42
N ALA A 527 -13.60 12.57 12.29
CA ALA A 527 -14.39 11.35 12.39
C ALA A 527 -15.19 11.03 11.12
N LEU A 528 -15.41 12.02 10.25
CA LEU A 528 -16.03 11.84 8.93
C LEU A 528 -15.10 11.17 7.91
N ARG A 529 -13.83 10.90 8.23
CA ARG A 529 -12.80 10.44 7.27
C ARG A 529 -13.20 9.23 6.42
N LYS A 530 -13.87 8.24 7.02
CA LYS A 530 -14.29 7.02 6.30
C LYS A 530 -15.50 7.24 5.39
N LEU A 531 -16.18 8.37 5.53
CA LEU A 531 -17.37 8.70 4.75
C LEU A 531 -17.01 9.48 3.46
N ARG A 532 -15.73 9.80 3.23
CA ARG A 532 -15.29 10.62 2.08
C ARG A 532 -15.61 9.96 0.74
N SER A 533 -15.45 8.64 0.65
CA SER A 533 -15.76 7.85 -0.54
C SER A 533 -17.22 7.40 -0.60
N VAL A 534 -17.90 7.29 0.55
CA VAL A 534 -19.28 6.79 0.65
C VAL A 534 -20.33 7.91 0.48
N LEU A 535 -20.12 9.06 1.14
CA LEU A 535 -21.05 10.19 1.18
C LEU A 535 -20.38 11.55 0.85
N PRO A 536 -19.61 11.66 -0.26
CA PRO A 536 -18.82 12.88 -0.56
C PRO A 536 -19.69 14.15 -0.58
N ARG A 537 -20.86 14.09 -1.24
CA ARG A 537 -21.79 15.24 -1.34
C ARG A 537 -22.31 15.68 0.02
N LYS A 538 -22.69 14.74 0.89
CA LYS A 538 -23.20 15.05 2.23
C LYS A 538 -22.11 15.65 3.12
N MET A 539 -20.89 15.12 3.05
CA MET A 539 -19.73 15.67 3.75
C MET A 539 -19.43 17.10 3.31
N ILE A 540 -19.36 17.36 2.01
CA ILE A 540 -19.14 18.72 1.48
C ILE A 540 -20.22 19.68 1.98
N ASN A 541 -21.50 19.26 1.99
CA ASN A 541 -22.59 20.10 2.49
C ASN A 541 -22.49 20.43 3.99
N ILE A 542 -21.88 19.55 4.79
CA ILE A 542 -21.65 19.79 6.23
C ILE A 542 -20.44 20.69 6.44
N LEU A 543 -19.34 20.42 5.74
CA LEU A 543 -18.04 21.05 5.99
C LEU A 543 -17.83 22.37 5.24
N MET A 544 -18.44 22.56 4.07
CA MET A 544 -18.29 23.79 3.28
C MET A 544 -18.81 25.04 4.04
N PRO A 545 -19.96 25.00 4.73
CA PRO A 545 -20.38 26.12 5.58
C PRO A 545 -19.39 26.42 6.71
N VAL A 546 -18.79 25.40 7.32
CA VAL A 546 -17.79 25.55 8.38
C VAL A 546 -16.53 26.23 7.83
N PHE A 547 -16.04 25.79 6.66
CA PHE A 547 -14.90 26.39 5.99
C PHE A 547 -15.15 27.86 5.59
N LYS A 548 -16.33 28.18 5.04
CA LYS A 548 -16.71 29.54 4.61
C LYS A 548 -16.95 30.50 5.76
N ASN A 549 -17.21 30.01 6.97
CA ASN A 549 -17.47 30.87 8.12
C ASN A 549 -16.17 31.50 8.63
N ILE A 550 -15.89 32.75 8.23
CA ILE A 550 -14.70 33.52 8.64
C ILE A 550 -14.63 33.72 10.16
N ARG A 551 -15.75 33.64 10.87
CA ARG A 551 -15.79 33.78 12.34
C ARG A 551 -15.32 32.51 13.07
N GLU A 552 -15.23 31.38 12.38
CA GLU A 552 -14.73 30.14 12.98
C GLU A 552 -13.22 30.15 13.16
N HIS A 553 -12.75 29.34 14.10
CA HIS A 553 -11.33 29.20 14.38
C HIS A 553 -10.57 28.64 13.16
N PRO A 554 -9.38 29.18 12.83
CA PRO A 554 -8.56 28.71 11.71
C PRO A 554 -8.36 27.19 11.67
N GLU A 555 -8.11 26.56 12.82
CA GLU A 555 -7.92 25.11 12.96
C GLU A 555 -9.14 24.31 12.47
N ILE A 556 -10.35 24.71 12.89
CA ILE A 556 -11.62 24.06 12.50
C ILE A 556 -11.86 24.23 10.99
N ARG A 557 -11.59 25.42 10.46
CA ARG A 557 -11.76 25.74 9.04
C ARG A 557 -10.78 24.97 8.16
N VAL A 558 -9.52 24.87 8.58
CA VAL A 558 -8.49 24.08 7.89
C VAL A 558 -8.81 22.59 7.94
N ALA A 559 -9.26 22.06 9.09
CA ALA A 559 -9.71 20.67 9.19
C ALA A 559 -10.87 20.38 8.22
N ALA A 560 -11.88 21.26 8.16
CA ALA A 560 -12.99 21.14 7.22
C ALA A 560 -12.53 21.17 5.76
N PHE A 561 -11.67 22.13 5.38
CA PHE A 561 -11.08 22.20 4.04
C PHE A 561 -10.27 20.95 3.68
N HIS A 562 -9.41 20.48 4.59
CA HIS A 562 -8.59 19.30 4.37
C HIS A 562 -9.47 18.07 4.05
N GLN A 563 -10.52 17.83 4.84
CA GLN A 563 -11.48 16.74 4.61
C GLN A 563 -12.25 16.90 3.28
N ILE A 564 -12.61 18.13 2.87
CA ILE A 564 -13.25 18.40 1.56
C ILE A 564 -12.30 18.00 0.43
N MET A 565 -11.04 18.42 0.48
CA MET A 565 -10.06 18.07 -0.57
C MET A 565 -9.85 16.56 -0.69
N GLN A 566 -9.94 15.82 0.41
CA GLN A 566 -9.82 14.35 0.40
C GLN A 566 -10.97 13.64 -0.35
N THR A 567 -12.09 14.33 -0.64
CA THR A 567 -13.20 13.78 -1.45
C THR A 567 -12.94 13.83 -2.95
N VAL A 568 -11.80 14.37 -3.40
CA VAL A 568 -11.49 14.66 -4.82
C VAL A 568 -12.60 15.51 -5.46
N PRO A 569 -12.80 16.75 -4.97
CA PRO A 569 -13.94 17.59 -5.34
C PRO A 569 -13.99 17.95 -6.84
N GLU A 570 -15.22 18.13 -7.34
CA GLU A 570 -15.48 18.66 -8.68
C GLU A 570 -15.12 20.14 -8.80
N LYS A 571 -14.99 20.62 -10.04
CA LYS A 571 -14.57 22.00 -10.36
C LYS A 571 -15.37 23.07 -9.62
N ASN A 572 -16.69 22.94 -9.56
CA ASN A 572 -17.57 23.91 -8.89
C ASN A 572 -17.26 24.07 -7.39
N ILE A 573 -16.82 23.02 -6.71
CA ILE A 573 -16.41 23.05 -5.30
C ILE A 573 -15.05 23.75 -5.17
N ILE A 574 -14.12 23.47 -6.08
CA ILE A 574 -12.84 24.17 -6.15
C ILE A 574 -13.05 25.67 -6.40
N ASP A 575 -13.92 26.05 -7.34
CA ASP A 575 -14.26 27.45 -7.62
C ASP A 575 -14.83 28.16 -6.37
N GLN A 576 -15.66 27.48 -5.58
CA GLN A 576 -16.15 28.01 -4.30
C GLN A 576 -15.05 28.20 -3.26
N ILE A 577 -14.05 27.30 -3.23
CA ILE A 577 -12.89 27.41 -2.33
C ILE A 577 -12.04 28.62 -2.71
N ILE A 578 -11.76 28.82 -4.01
CA ILE A 578 -11.01 29.96 -4.53
C ILE A 578 -11.71 31.26 -4.17
N TYR A 579 -13.01 31.36 -4.45
CA TYR A 579 -13.80 32.55 -4.12
C TYR A 579 -13.76 32.89 -2.62
N GLN A 580 -13.76 31.85 -1.76
CA GLN A 580 -13.61 32.05 -0.31
C GLN A 580 -12.18 32.48 0.06
N LEU A 581 -11.17 31.94 -0.61
CA LEU A 581 -9.76 32.22 -0.39
C LEU A 581 -9.41 33.68 -0.72
N GLU A 582 -10.02 34.26 -1.77
CA GLU A 582 -9.85 35.69 -2.12
C GLU A 582 -10.27 36.63 -0.99
N LYS A 583 -11.20 36.20 -0.13
CA LYS A 583 -11.74 36.99 0.98
C LYS A 583 -11.20 36.54 2.33
N GLU A 584 -10.16 35.70 2.36
CA GLU A 584 -9.66 35.08 3.58
C GLU A 584 -8.80 36.06 4.40
N PRO A 585 -9.20 36.42 5.64
CA PRO A 585 -8.38 37.29 6.48
C PRO A 585 -7.27 36.55 7.22
N SER A 586 -7.39 35.24 7.46
CA SER A 586 -6.37 34.49 8.19
C SER A 586 -5.24 34.04 7.27
N THR A 587 -4.03 34.58 7.47
CA THR A 587 -2.82 34.16 6.74
C THR A 587 -2.55 32.66 6.92
N GLN A 588 -2.93 32.06 8.06
CA GLN A 588 -2.75 30.63 8.33
C GLN A 588 -3.67 29.77 7.45
N VAL A 589 -4.96 30.12 7.37
CA VAL A 589 -5.92 29.43 6.49
C VAL A 589 -5.52 29.63 5.04
N HIS A 590 -5.17 30.86 4.66
CA HIS A 590 -4.76 31.18 3.30
C HIS A 590 -3.53 30.39 2.87
N SER A 591 -2.47 30.37 3.70
CA SER A 591 -1.23 29.64 3.42
C SER A 591 -1.49 28.14 3.28
N PHE A 592 -2.28 27.55 4.17
CA PHE A 592 -2.60 26.12 4.09
C PHE A 592 -3.35 25.79 2.81
N VAL A 593 -4.48 26.48 2.54
CA VAL A 593 -5.32 26.24 1.36
C VAL A 593 -4.53 26.42 0.07
N TYR A 594 -3.78 27.53 -0.05
CA TYR A 594 -2.95 27.78 -1.23
C TYR A 594 -1.91 26.68 -1.40
N SER A 595 -1.17 26.32 -0.34
CA SER A 595 -0.16 25.26 -0.41
C SER A 595 -0.77 23.91 -0.80
N SER A 596 -1.97 23.58 -0.31
CA SER A 596 -2.67 22.37 -0.74
C SER A 596 -3.03 22.39 -2.23
N LEU A 597 -3.62 23.47 -2.74
CA LEU A 597 -3.94 23.62 -4.16
C LEU A 597 -2.68 23.52 -5.03
N GLU A 598 -1.59 24.18 -4.61
CA GLU A 598 -0.29 24.13 -5.26
C GLU A 598 0.23 22.69 -5.38
N GLN A 599 0.19 21.92 -4.29
CA GLN A 599 0.73 20.57 -4.27
C GLN A 599 -0.16 19.59 -5.04
N TYR A 600 -1.48 19.67 -4.92
CA TYR A 600 -2.41 18.85 -5.70
C TYR A 600 -2.32 19.16 -7.21
N SER A 601 -1.98 20.40 -7.61
CA SER A 601 -1.77 20.73 -9.03
C SER A 601 -0.58 20.01 -9.68
N ARG A 602 0.32 19.45 -8.87
CA ARG A 602 1.50 18.67 -9.29
C ARG A 602 1.31 17.16 -9.13
N SER A 603 0.11 16.70 -8.73
CA SER A 603 -0.15 15.27 -8.52
C SER A 603 -0.15 14.52 -9.86
N GLU A 604 0.64 13.45 -9.94
CA GLU A 604 0.70 12.54 -11.10
C GLU A 604 -0.27 11.36 -10.97
N ILE A 605 -1.04 11.31 -9.87
CA ILE A 605 -1.95 10.21 -9.57
C ILE A 605 -3.14 10.25 -10.55
N PRO A 606 -3.47 9.13 -11.24
CA PRO A 606 -4.57 9.15 -12.20
C PRO A 606 -5.93 9.49 -11.58
N CYS A 607 -6.16 9.13 -10.31
CA CYS A 607 -7.40 9.47 -9.57
C CYS A 607 -7.59 10.98 -9.39
N GLU A 608 -6.48 11.72 -9.29
CA GLU A 608 -6.47 13.14 -8.94
C GLU A 608 -6.26 14.04 -10.15
N LYS A 609 -5.87 13.48 -11.31
CA LYS A 609 -5.52 14.23 -12.53
C LYS A 609 -6.54 15.31 -12.93
N ARG A 610 -7.84 14.98 -12.86
CA ARG A 610 -8.91 15.97 -13.13
C ARG A 610 -8.92 17.13 -12.13
N MET A 611 -8.77 16.83 -10.83
CA MET A 611 -8.68 17.82 -9.77
C MET A 611 -7.39 18.64 -9.88
N ALA A 612 -6.26 17.99 -10.22
CA ALA A 612 -4.97 18.62 -10.43
C ALA A 612 -5.05 19.67 -11.54
N ASP A 613 -5.71 19.36 -12.66
CA ASP A 613 -5.96 20.31 -13.75
C ASP A 613 -6.79 21.51 -13.29
N TYR A 614 -7.85 21.27 -12.50
CA TYR A 614 -8.65 22.37 -11.92
C TYR A 614 -7.84 23.24 -10.97
N CYS A 615 -7.05 22.64 -10.07
CA CYS A 615 -6.14 23.36 -9.17
C CYS A 615 -5.09 24.16 -9.95
N LYS A 616 -4.54 23.61 -11.04
CA LYS A 616 -3.56 24.28 -11.89
C LYS A 616 -4.15 25.54 -12.56
N HIS A 617 -5.40 25.47 -13.02
CA HIS A 617 -6.10 26.64 -13.53
C HIS A 617 -6.45 27.64 -12.43
N ALA A 618 -6.91 27.16 -11.27
CA ALA A 618 -7.23 27.98 -10.10
C ALA A 618 -6.05 28.84 -9.61
N LEU A 619 -4.84 28.27 -9.59
CA LEU A 619 -3.65 28.97 -9.11
C LEU A 619 -3.23 30.15 -9.99
N ARG A 620 -3.65 30.18 -11.27
CA ARG A 620 -3.35 31.32 -12.17
C ARG A 620 -4.10 32.59 -11.79
N THR A 621 -5.24 32.47 -11.10
CA THR A 621 -6.08 33.61 -10.71
C THR A 621 -5.84 34.06 -9.27
N LEU A 622 -5.21 33.23 -8.45
CA LEU A 622 -4.98 33.50 -7.03
C LEU A 622 -3.77 34.40 -6.81
N ARG A 623 -3.90 35.36 -5.88
CA ARG A 623 -2.78 36.22 -5.45
C ARG A 623 -1.89 35.46 -4.46
N THR A 624 -0.58 35.50 -4.66
CA THR A 624 0.39 34.97 -3.71
C THR A 624 0.56 35.91 -2.52
N GLN A 625 0.31 35.42 -1.30
CA GLN A 625 0.67 36.14 -0.06
C GLN A 625 2.06 35.69 0.42
N PRO A 626 2.90 36.60 0.96
CA PRO A 626 4.20 36.24 1.52
C PRO A 626 4.02 35.30 2.72
N ARG A 627 4.65 34.12 2.65
CA ARG A 627 4.61 33.11 3.72
C ARG A 627 5.68 33.41 4.77
N LYS A 628 5.34 33.28 6.05
CA LYS A 628 6.29 33.33 7.17
C LYS A 628 6.77 31.90 7.47
N MET A 629 7.88 31.77 8.20
CA MET A 629 8.39 30.46 8.63
C MET A 629 7.36 29.66 9.47
N VAL A 630 6.53 30.36 10.25
CA VAL A 630 5.44 29.79 11.09
C VAL A 630 4.07 29.80 10.39
N SER A 631 4.06 29.74 9.06
CA SER A 631 2.81 29.62 8.30
C SER A 631 2.42 28.16 8.10
N SER A 632 1.12 27.88 8.22
CA SER A 632 0.53 26.57 7.98
C SER A 632 0.80 26.11 6.55
N THR A 633 1.19 24.84 6.40
CA THR A 633 1.69 24.31 5.13
C THR A 633 1.29 22.85 4.94
N TYR A 634 1.04 22.50 3.68
CA TYR A 634 0.78 21.14 3.22
C TYR A 634 1.77 20.77 2.11
N LYS A 635 2.24 19.52 2.11
CA LYS A 635 3.10 18.93 1.08
C LYS A 635 2.53 17.60 0.65
N HIS A 636 2.54 17.34 -0.65
CA HIS A 636 2.02 16.11 -1.25
C HIS A 636 3.03 15.64 -2.30
N TRP A 637 3.85 14.68 -1.90
CA TRP A 637 4.87 14.09 -2.77
C TRP A 637 4.36 12.79 -3.34
N THR A 638 4.33 12.69 -4.66
CA THR A 638 3.81 11.52 -5.38
C THR A 638 4.90 10.91 -6.25
N VAL A 639 4.88 9.58 -6.34
CA VAL A 639 5.63 8.81 -7.34
C VAL A 639 4.64 7.80 -7.90
N TYR A 640 4.40 7.82 -9.21
CA TYR A 640 3.47 6.90 -9.86
C TYR A 640 4.06 6.38 -11.18
N ASN A 641 3.89 5.09 -11.42
CA ASN A 641 4.25 4.44 -12.68
C ASN A 641 2.96 4.00 -13.39
N GLU A 642 2.66 4.63 -14.53
CA GLU A 642 1.44 4.38 -15.31
C GLU A 642 1.39 2.96 -15.91
N GLU A 643 2.52 2.39 -16.33
CA GLU A 643 2.60 1.07 -16.98
C GLU A 643 2.30 -0.06 -16.00
N ASN A 644 2.88 0.03 -14.80
CA ASN A 644 2.70 -0.97 -13.73
C ASN A 644 1.52 -0.65 -12.81
N LYS A 645 0.86 0.49 -13.02
CA LYS A 645 -0.24 1.02 -12.21
C LYS A 645 0.06 1.02 -10.70
N ASN A 646 1.33 1.28 -10.35
CA ASN A 646 1.85 1.27 -8.99
C ASN A 646 2.30 2.68 -8.60
N GLY A 647 2.20 3.02 -7.31
CA GLY A 647 2.70 4.30 -6.84
C GLY A 647 2.68 4.43 -5.33
N ALA A 648 3.30 5.50 -4.84
CA ALA A 648 3.32 5.86 -3.44
C ALA A 648 3.13 7.37 -3.30
N THR A 649 2.55 7.77 -2.17
CA THR A 649 2.33 9.18 -1.87
C THR A 649 2.62 9.45 -0.41
N LEU A 650 3.43 10.48 -0.16
CA LEU A 650 3.73 10.96 1.17
C LEU A 650 3.13 12.35 1.34
N ASN A 651 2.13 12.45 2.20
CA ASN A 651 1.53 13.72 2.60
C ASN A 651 2.15 14.17 3.91
N TRP A 652 2.48 15.46 4.01
CA TRP A 652 2.90 16.08 5.24
C TRP A 652 2.13 17.38 5.46
N ALA A 653 1.63 17.58 6.66
CA ALA A 653 0.90 18.78 7.03
C ALA A 653 1.40 19.32 8.37
N ALA A 654 1.61 20.64 8.44
CA ALA A 654 1.87 21.35 9.69
C ALA A 654 0.90 22.54 9.79
N LEU A 655 0.09 22.55 10.84
CA LEU A 655 -0.91 23.57 11.11
C LEU A 655 -0.41 24.47 12.24
N PHE A 656 -0.36 25.78 11.98
CA PHE A 656 0.02 26.81 12.93
C PHE A 656 -1.16 27.74 13.22
N SER A 657 -1.13 28.37 14.38
CA SER A 657 -2.09 29.39 14.79
C SER A 657 -1.36 30.71 15.08
N ASN A 658 -2.12 31.80 15.23
CA ASN A 658 -1.53 33.09 15.62
C ASN A 658 -1.25 33.19 17.13
N ASP A 659 -1.73 32.24 17.93
CA ASP A 659 -1.59 32.23 19.38
C ASP A 659 -0.47 31.32 19.90
N SER A 660 0.23 30.59 19.01
CA SER A 660 1.31 29.67 19.37
C SER A 660 2.41 29.66 18.31
N VAL A 661 3.66 29.48 18.75
CA VAL A 661 4.80 29.23 17.84
C VAL A 661 5.02 27.77 17.55
N LEU A 662 4.44 26.89 18.37
CA LEU A 662 4.46 25.45 18.11
C LEU A 662 3.30 25.13 17.15
N PRO A 663 3.50 24.22 16.18
CA PRO A 663 2.41 23.75 15.37
C PRO A 663 1.34 23.12 16.28
N LYS A 664 0.07 23.41 15.99
CA LYS A 664 -1.09 22.81 16.66
C LYS A 664 -1.28 21.38 16.22
N GLU A 665 -0.93 21.06 14.98
CA GLU A 665 -0.89 19.69 14.49
C GLU A 665 0.25 19.50 13.48
N VAL A 666 0.92 18.36 13.57
CA VAL A 666 1.82 17.85 12.54
C VAL A 666 1.37 16.43 12.23
N MET A 667 1.10 16.14 10.96
CA MET A 667 0.74 14.80 10.52
C MET A 667 1.48 14.40 9.26
N THR A 668 1.78 13.10 9.17
CA THR A 668 2.37 12.46 8.01
C THR A 668 1.52 11.26 7.61
N THR A 669 1.16 11.17 6.33
CA THR A 669 0.34 10.09 5.77
C THR A 669 1.06 9.44 4.60
N LEU A 670 1.09 8.11 4.59
CA LEU A 670 1.54 7.28 3.49
C LEU A 670 0.33 6.68 2.77
N GLU A 671 0.25 6.87 1.46
CA GLU A 671 -0.69 6.20 0.56
C GLU A 671 0.07 5.36 -0.45
N THR A 672 -0.57 4.30 -0.96
CA THR A 672 0.07 3.40 -1.93
C THR A 672 -0.93 2.93 -2.98
N ALA A 673 -0.48 2.79 -4.21
CA ALA A 673 -1.19 2.11 -5.27
C ALA A 673 -0.46 0.84 -5.65
N PHE A 674 -1.19 -0.28 -5.67
CA PHE A 674 -0.67 -1.56 -6.13
C PHE A 674 -1.66 -2.16 -7.12
N ALA A 675 -1.18 -2.55 -8.31
CA ALA A 675 -2.00 -3.20 -9.34
C ALA A 675 -3.25 -2.39 -9.74
N GLY A 676 -3.11 -1.06 -9.85
CA GLY A 676 -4.21 -0.16 -10.18
C GLY A 676 -5.29 -0.01 -9.10
N GLN A 677 -5.03 -0.52 -7.89
CA GLN A 677 -5.85 -0.27 -6.70
C GLN A 677 -5.16 0.71 -5.77
N TRP A 678 -5.85 1.80 -5.49
CA TRP A 678 -5.37 2.85 -4.61
C TRP A 678 -5.76 2.54 -3.16
N ASN A 679 -4.79 2.43 -2.27
CA ASN A 679 -4.96 2.33 -0.82
C ASN A 679 -4.68 3.71 -0.22
N LYS A 680 -5.71 4.56 -0.12
CA LYS A 680 -5.59 5.84 0.60
C LYS A 680 -5.34 5.57 2.08
N TYR A 681 -4.54 6.42 2.71
CA TYR A 681 -4.27 6.39 4.16
C TYR A 681 -3.78 5.02 4.68
N LEU A 682 -2.83 4.40 3.96
CA LEU A 682 -2.25 3.12 4.37
C LEU A 682 -1.70 3.22 5.80
N ALA A 683 -0.90 4.25 6.08
CA ALA A 683 -0.39 4.54 7.42
C ALA A 683 -0.40 6.05 7.66
N GLN A 684 -0.70 6.47 8.88
CA GLN A 684 -0.64 7.87 9.29
C GLN A 684 -0.16 7.97 10.74
N VAL A 685 0.74 8.92 10.99
CA VAL A 685 1.17 9.30 12.32
C VAL A 685 0.94 10.79 12.46
N GLY A 686 0.32 11.19 13.57
CA GLY A 686 0.05 12.59 13.87
C GLY A 686 0.33 12.94 15.31
N PHE A 687 0.72 14.20 15.51
CA PHE A 687 0.90 14.85 16.79
C PHE A 687 0.08 16.13 16.81
N GLN A 688 -0.78 16.28 17.81
CA GLN A 688 -1.60 17.46 18.01
C GLN A 688 -1.34 18.04 19.40
N GLN A 689 -1.33 19.36 19.55
CA GLN A 689 -1.16 20.03 20.84
C GLN A 689 -1.93 21.34 20.93
N HIS A 690 -2.33 21.67 22.15
CA HIS A 690 -2.95 22.94 22.52
C HIS A 690 -2.43 23.42 23.86
N ASN A 691 -2.05 24.70 23.91
CA ASN A 691 -1.60 25.41 25.10
C ASN A 691 -0.38 24.78 25.83
N ILE A 692 0.34 23.85 25.20
CA ILE A 692 1.59 23.30 25.77
C ILE A 692 2.69 24.37 25.82
N ASP A 693 2.65 25.30 24.89
CA ASP A 693 3.46 26.52 24.92
C ASP A 693 3.24 27.34 26.19
N GLN A 694 2.02 27.41 26.75
CA GLN A 694 1.76 28.05 28.05
C GLN A 694 2.44 27.35 29.22
N VAL A 695 2.51 26.02 29.20
CA VAL A 695 3.28 25.27 30.21
C VAL A 695 4.75 25.59 30.07
N LEU A 696 5.26 25.63 28.84
CA LEU A 696 6.63 26.02 28.55
C LEU A 696 6.92 27.46 29.02
N TYR A 697 6.01 28.42 28.77
CA TYR A 697 6.13 29.80 29.26
C TYR A 697 6.09 29.88 30.78
N LYS A 698 5.13 29.22 31.45
CA LYS A 698 5.02 29.20 32.91
C LYS A 698 6.27 28.56 33.55
N LEU A 699 6.84 27.53 32.91
CA LEU A 699 8.11 26.93 33.31
C LEU A 699 9.26 27.94 33.17
N LEU A 700 9.40 28.56 32.00
CA LEU A 700 10.45 29.56 31.74
C LEU A 700 10.36 30.77 32.68
N GLU A 701 9.15 31.33 32.87
CA GLU A 701 8.90 32.49 33.73
C GLU A 701 9.10 32.17 35.23
N LYS A 702 8.77 30.95 35.66
CA LYS A 702 8.94 30.52 37.05
C LYS A 702 10.39 30.14 37.35
N VAL A 703 11.14 29.62 36.37
CA VAL A 703 12.60 29.51 36.44
C VAL A 703 13.24 30.90 36.53
N GLU A 704 12.77 31.87 35.74
CA GLU A 704 13.23 33.26 35.77
C GLU A 704 13.01 33.94 37.14
N LYS A 705 11.85 33.72 37.79
CA LYS A 705 11.55 34.26 39.13
C LYS A 705 12.30 33.55 40.26
N SER A 706 12.63 32.26 40.10
CA SER A 706 13.29 31.47 41.15
C SER A 706 14.82 31.56 41.11
N GLY A 707 15.41 31.94 39.98
CA GLY A 707 16.86 32.02 39.76
C GLY A 707 17.53 33.37 40.05
N LEU A 708 16.78 34.39 40.49
CA LEU A 708 17.24 35.80 40.45
C LEU A 708 17.27 36.55 41.79
N GLU A 709 16.96 35.93 42.92
CA GLU A 709 17.06 36.61 44.23
C GLU A 709 18.45 36.55 44.90
N GLU A 710 19.45 35.86 44.33
CA GLU A 710 20.75 35.67 45.02
C GLU A 710 22.00 36.31 44.40
N VAL A 711 21.89 37.17 43.37
CA VAL A 711 23.09 37.79 42.76
C VAL A 711 22.99 39.32 42.70
N LEU A 712 23.00 39.95 43.87
CA LEU A 712 23.41 41.34 44.06
C LEU A 712 24.90 41.40 44.39
N VAL A 713 25.79 41.25 43.39
CA VAL A 713 27.18 41.73 43.51
C VAL A 713 27.60 42.48 42.26
N ARG A 714 28.02 43.73 42.51
CA ARG A 714 28.62 44.76 41.65
C ARG A 714 29.41 44.24 40.44
N GLY A 715 29.07 44.76 39.25
CA GLY A 715 30.02 44.99 38.16
C GLY A 715 29.55 44.59 36.77
N LYS A 716 29.34 45.60 35.91
CA LYS A 716 29.06 45.55 34.46
C LYS A 716 27.71 44.97 34.02
N ARG A 717 26.87 45.87 33.51
CA ARG A 717 25.63 45.59 32.79
C ARG A 717 25.95 44.89 31.45
N SER A 718 25.64 43.61 31.32
CA SER A 718 25.29 43.01 30.03
C SER A 718 23.82 42.61 30.09
N SER A 719 22.96 43.39 29.43
CA SER A 719 21.50 43.21 29.43
C SER A 719 21.04 42.29 28.30
N PHE A 720 21.49 41.04 28.31
CA PHE A 720 20.92 40.04 27.41
C PHE A 720 20.29 38.95 28.26
N LYS A 721 18.98 39.05 28.46
CA LYS A 721 18.20 37.97 29.02
C LYS A 721 17.63 37.17 27.85
N PRO A 722 17.90 35.85 27.74
CA PRO A 722 17.24 34.98 26.77
C PRO A 722 15.71 35.07 26.85
N THR A 723 15.18 35.36 28.05
CA THR A 723 13.77 35.66 28.29
C THR A 723 13.33 36.98 27.68
N GLU A 724 14.16 38.02 27.59
CA GLU A 724 13.91 39.28 26.86
C GLU A 724 13.95 39.09 25.33
N VAL A 725 14.71 38.12 24.83
CA VAL A 725 14.82 37.80 23.39
C VAL A 725 13.69 36.91 22.94
N LEU A 726 13.37 35.87 23.71
CA LEU A 726 12.17 35.06 23.50
C LEU A 726 10.93 35.94 23.68
N SER A 727 10.78 36.68 24.80
CA SER A 727 9.66 37.62 24.96
C SER A 727 9.70 38.75 23.94
N GLY A 728 10.86 39.17 23.44
CA GLY A 728 11.04 40.10 22.34
C GLY A 728 10.55 39.54 21.00
N LEU A 729 10.84 38.28 20.70
CA LEU A 729 10.31 37.53 19.55
C LEU A 729 8.79 37.34 19.70
N PHE A 730 8.31 36.92 20.87
CA PHE A 730 6.90 36.70 21.16
C PHE A 730 6.08 38.00 21.19
N SER A 731 6.66 39.11 21.67
CA SER A 731 6.03 40.44 21.67
C SER A 731 6.05 41.09 20.29
N LYS A 732 7.16 40.96 19.53
CA LYS A 732 7.25 41.42 18.12
C LYS A 732 6.36 40.60 17.17
N LEU A 733 6.10 39.33 17.48
CA LEU A 733 5.13 38.49 16.77
C LEU A 733 3.67 38.92 17.02
N SER A 734 3.43 39.96 17.85
CA SER A 734 2.10 40.51 18.15
C SER A 734 1.10 39.45 18.65
N ILE A 735 1.59 38.47 19.41
CA ILE A 735 0.76 37.40 19.98
C ILE A 735 0.00 37.99 21.17
N VAL A 736 -1.14 38.61 20.88
CA VAL A 736 -2.09 39.02 21.92
C VAL A 736 -2.85 37.77 22.34
N SER A 737 -2.43 37.14 23.44
CA SER A 737 -3.27 36.17 24.14
C SER A 737 -4.52 36.90 24.61
N ARG A 738 -5.59 36.85 23.81
CA ARG A 738 -6.92 37.19 24.30
C ARG A 738 -7.19 36.19 25.41
N LYS A 739 -7.52 36.67 26.61
CA LYS A 739 -8.01 35.86 27.74
C LYS A 739 -9.27 35.08 27.32
N GLN A 740 -9.13 34.05 26.48
CA GLN A 740 -10.09 32.96 26.39
C GLN A 740 -9.89 32.14 27.66
N LYS A 741 -11.00 31.65 28.25
CA LYS A 741 -10.99 30.71 29.39
C LYS A 741 -9.81 29.76 29.26
N GLU A 742 -8.92 29.74 30.25
CA GLU A 742 -7.77 28.83 30.33
C GLU A 742 -8.27 27.42 30.03
N GLN A 743 -8.00 26.92 28.82
CA GLN A 743 -8.18 25.50 28.50
C GLN A 743 -6.89 24.79 28.89
N ASP A 744 -7.00 23.71 29.64
CA ASP A 744 -5.84 23.00 30.17
C ASP A 744 -4.94 22.46 29.05
N PRO A 745 -3.61 22.53 29.23
CA PRO A 745 -2.62 22.11 28.25
C PRO A 745 -2.77 20.63 27.93
N HIS A 746 -2.74 20.29 26.64
CA HIS A 746 -2.84 18.91 26.20
C HIS A 746 -2.15 18.66 24.87
N ALA A 747 -1.70 17.42 24.67
CA ALA A 747 -1.22 16.87 23.42
C ALA A 747 -1.79 15.47 23.17
N LEU A 748 -1.73 15.06 21.91
CA LEU A 748 -2.24 13.81 21.42
C LEU A 748 -1.30 13.26 20.35
N VAL A 749 -0.75 12.06 20.56
CA VAL A 749 -0.12 11.29 19.49
C VAL A 749 -1.11 10.22 19.03
N TYR A 750 -1.31 10.08 17.73
CA TYR A 750 -2.14 9.02 17.18
C TYR A 750 -1.42 8.25 16.07
N ILE A 751 -1.67 6.95 16.04
CA ILE A 751 -1.18 6.04 15.01
C ILE A 751 -2.39 5.41 14.33
N ARG A 752 -2.45 5.57 13.01
CA ARG A 752 -3.55 5.11 12.17
C ARG A 752 -3.02 4.22 11.05
N PHE A 753 -3.75 3.15 10.76
CA PHE A 753 -3.45 2.22 9.67
C PHE A 753 -4.74 1.91 8.91
N ARG A 754 -4.77 2.14 7.59
CA ARG A 754 -5.96 1.98 6.72
C ARG A 754 -7.20 2.72 7.22
N ASP A 755 -7.01 3.98 7.57
CA ASP A 755 -8.02 4.84 8.20
C ASP A 755 -8.57 4.36 9.57
N MET A 756 -7.95 3.35 10.19
CA MET A 756 -8.29 2.87 11.53
C MET A 756 -7.31 3.43 12.56
N ASP A 757 -7.81 4.11 13.58
CA ASP A 757 -7.00 4.51 14.73
C ASP A 757 -6.68 3.25 15.57
N TYR A 758 -5.40 2.97 15.81
CA TYR A 758 -4.92 1.82 16.60
C TYR A 758 -4.39 2.21 17.97
N ALA A 759 -3.81 3.40 18.10
CA ALA A 759 -3.26 3.91 19.35
C ALA A 759 -3.48 5.42 19.48
N LEU A 760 -3.75 5.83 20.71
CA LEU A 760 -3.99 7.20 21.15
C LEU A 760 -3.18 7.47 22.43
N LEU A 761 -2.18 8.32 22.36
CA LEU A 761 -1.40 8.70 23.55
C LEU A 761 -1.79 10.12 23.96
N PRO A 762 -2.73 10.29 24.92
CA PRO A 762 -3.02 11.59 25.48
C PRO A 762 -1.87 12.01 26.39
N ILE A 763 -1.49 13.28 26.29
CA ILE A 763 -0.58 13.97 27.20
C ILE A 763 -1.40 15.12 27.77
N ASP A 764 -1.87 15.02 29.00
CA ASP A 764 -2.83 15.97 29.56
C ASP A 764 -2.37 16.55 30.90
N GLU A 765 -3.22 17.40 31.45
CA GLU A 765 -3.04 18.02 32.76
C GLU A 765 -3.21 17.03 33.94
N GLN A 766 -3.18 15.70 33.76
CA GLN A 766 -3.00 14.76 34.88
C GLN A 766 -1.60 14.16 34.86
N VAL A 767 -1.11 13.82 33.65
CA VAL A 767 0.27 13.42 33.42
C VAL A 767 1.23 14.58 33.72
N ILE A 768 0.88 15.80 33.31
CA ILE A 768 1.69 17.00 33.53
C ILE A 768 1.79 17.32 35.04
N PRO A 769 0.70 17.37 35.84
CA PRO A 769 0.74 17.60 37.28
C PRO A 769 1.17 16.44 38.16
N GLU A 770 1.10 15.16 37.80
CA GLU A 770 1.84 14.14 38.55
C GLU A 770 3.35 14.34 38.43
N MET A 771 3.80 14.68 37.22
CA MET A 771 5.18 15.10 36.94
C MET A 771 5.51 16.43 37.63
N MET A 772 4.55 17.37 37.76
CA MET A 772 4.76 18.66 38.41
C MET A 772 4.54 18.66 39.94
N LYS A 773 3.75 17.73 40.50
CA LYS A 773 3.52 17.57 41.96
C LYS A 773 4.71 16.92 42.64
N THR A 774 5.45 16.09 41.93
CA THR A 774 6.80 15.67 42.35
C THR A 774 7.72 16.88 42.32
N VAL A 775 7.79 17.59 41.20
CA VAL A 775 8.71 18.73 40.95
C VAL A 775 8.45 20.00 41.78
N ILE A 776 7.24 20.22 42.30
CA ILE A 776 6.86 21.42 43.06
C ILE A 776 6.47 21.03 44.48
N ARG A 777 7.41 21.16 45.42
CA ARG A 777 7.15 21.07 46.86
C ARG A 777 7.25 22.47 47.48
N ASN A 778 6.21 22.88 48.21
CA ASN A 778 6.14 24.17 48.94
C ASN A 778 6.40 25.43 48.07
N GLY A 779 6.01 25.41 46.79
CA GLY A 779 6.10 26.59 45.92
C GLY A 779 7.50 26.88 45.33
N ARG A 780 8.50 26.04 45.61
CA ARG A 780 9.84 26.10 44.98
C ARG A 780 9.96 24.96 43.95
N ILE A 781 10.56 25.26 42.80
CA ILE A 781 10.89 24.25 41.78
C ILE A 781 12.27 23.70 42.15
N GLU A 782 12.33 22.42 42.51
CA GLU A 782 13.63 21.73 42.68
C GLU A 782 14.05 21.16 41.33
N LEU A 783 14.86 21.92 40.58
CA LEU A 783 15.39 21.52 39.25
C LEU A 783 16.12 20.16 39.28
N GLY A 784 16.63 19.73 40.45
CA GLY A 784 17.25 18.41 40.65
C GLY A 784 16.28 17.22 40.55
N GLU A 785 15.00 17.38 40.92
CA GLU A 785 14.00 16.31 40.74
C GLU A 785 13.55 16.22 39.28
N ILE A 786 13.45 17.35 38.56
CA ILE A 786 13.22 17.40 37.11
C ILE A 786 14.33 16.65 36.39
N GLU A 787 15.59 16.93 36.75
CA GLU A 787 16.75 16.22 36.22
C GLU A 787 16.64 14.71 36.46
N SER A 788 16.21 14.27 37.65
CA SER A 788 16.07 12.84 37.98
C SER A 788 14.99 12.11 37.15
N ILE A 789 13.86 12.77 36.86
CA ILE A 789 12.75 12.20 36.10
C ILE A 789 13.10 12.13 34.60
N LEU A 790 13.64 13.23 34.06
CA LEU A 790 14.03 13.30 32.66
C LEU A 790 15.22 12.34 32.37
N ALA A 791 16.19 12.24 33.29
CA ALA A 791 17.35 11.35 33.17
C ALA A 791 17.00 9.86 33.26
N LYS A 792 15.89 9.50 33.94
CA LYS A 792 15.40 8.10 34.01
C LYS A 792 15.10 7.53 32.62
N GLY A 793 14.65 8.39 31.71
CA GLY A 793 14.33 8.04 30.33
C GLY A 793 13.08 7.18 30.18
N TYR A 794 12.43 7.30 29.03
CA TYR A 794 11.30 6.47 28.62
C TYR A 794 11.79 5.33 27.73
N ARG A 795 11.61 4.07 28.16
CA ARG A 795 11.89 2.89 27.34
C ARG A 795 10.61 2.44 26.64
N PHE A 796 10.69 2.18 25.34
CA PHE A 796 9.59 1.62 24.55
C PHE A 796 10.02 0.31 23.90
N ASN A 797 9.08 -0.61 23.77
CA ASN A 797 9.21 -1.86 23.01
C ASN A 797 7.82 -2.19 22.46
N THR A 798 7.65 -2.11 21.14
CA THR A 798 6.36 -2.29 20.49
C THR A 798 6.52 -3.16 19.26
N VAL A 799 5.63 -4.16 19.13
CA VAL A 799 5.56 -5.07 17.98
C VAL A 799 4.16 -4.97 17.38
N LEU A 800 4.10 -4.72 16.07
CA LEU A 800 2.89 -4.71 15.27
C LEU A 800 2.98 -5.82 14.21
N SER A 801 2.07 -6.78 14.25
CA SER A 801 1.97 -7.85 13.25
C SER A 801 0.62 -7.80 12.54
N SER A 802 0.61 -7.60 11.23
CA SER A 802 -0.63 -7.51 10.45
C SER A 802 -0.44 -7.97 8.99
N PHE A 803 -1.53 -8.37 8.35
CA PHE A 803 -1.56 -8.51 6.89
C PHE A 803 -1.76 -7.12 6.28
N VAL A 804 -0.75 -6.61 5.57
CA VAL A 804 -0.88 -5.32 4.87
C VAL A 804 -1.98 -5.41 3.84
N TYR A 805 -2.17 -6.55 3.18
CA TYR A 805 -3.40 -6.91 2.48
C TYR A 805 -3.49 -8.43 2.30
N GLU A 806 -4.69 -8.88 1.95
CA GLU A 806 -4.96 -10.25 1.57
C GLU A 806 -6.10 -10.27 0.57
N ARG A 807 -5.96 -10.99 -0.53
CA ARG A 807 -6.99 -11.14 -1.56
C ARG A 807 -6.96 -12.56 -2.10
N THR A 808 -8.14 -13.11 -2.34
CA THR A 808 -8.28 -14.42 -2.99
C THR A 808 -9.37 -14.37 -4.05
N ARG A 809 -9.10 -14.89 -5.25
CA ARG A 809 -10.06 -15.08 -6.34
C ARG A 809 -10.08 -16.57 -6.68
N SER A 810 -11.25 -17.18 -6.67
CA SER A 810 -11.46 -18.54 -7.18
C SER A 810 -12.29 -18.46 -8.47
N ILE A 811 -11.93 -19.22 -9.48
CA ILE A 811 -12.68 -19.39 -10.72
C ILE A 811 -12.82 -20.87 -11.07
N ALA A 812 -13.92 -21.24 -11.72
CA ALA A 812 -14.08 -22.58 -12.25
C ALA A 812 -13.11 -22.84 -13.40
N THR A 813 -12.60 -24.08 -13.52
CA THR A 813 -11.83 -24.52 -14.69
C THR A 813 -12.61 -25.52 -15.54
N SER A 814 -12.18 -25.70 -16.79
CA SER A 814 -12.79 -26.64 -17.73
C SER A 814 -12.66 -28.12 -17.35
N ILE A 815 -11.86 -28.47 -16.33
CA ILE A 815 -11.73 -29.83 -15.76
C ILE A 815 -12.47 -29.99 -14.42
N GLY A 816 -13.33 -29.04 -14.04
CA GLY A 816 -14.22 -29.19 -12.89
C GLY A 816 -13.50 -29.11 -11.54
N SER A 817 -12.33 -28.47 -11.48
CA SER A 817 -11.63 -28.09 -10.24
C SER A 817 -11.48 -26.57 -10.14
N PRO A 818 -11.49 -25.96 -8.94
CA PRO A 818 -11.34 -24.52 -8.81
C PRO A 818 -9.88 -24.09 -8.94
N LEU A 819 -9.65 -23.00 -9.67
CA LEU A 819 -8.36 -22.31 -9.74
C LEU A 819 -8.37 -21.10 -8.80
N ILE A 820 -7.48 -21.11 -7.81
CA ILE A 820 -7.43 -20.14 -6.73
C ILE A 820 -6.18 -19.27 -6.88
N PHE A 821 -6.41 -17.99 -7.18
CA PHE A 821 -5.41 -16.92 -7.15
C PHE A 821 -5.43 -16.27 -5.77
N SER A 822 -4.28 -16.20 -5.09
CA SER A 822 -4.18 -15.63 -3.76
C SER A 822 -2.97 -14.71 -3.66
N SER A 823 -3.16 -13.51 -3.12
CA SER A 823 -2.10 -12.53 -2.88
C SER A 823 -2.18 -12.02 -1.44
N LYS A 824 -1.13 -12.24 -0.64
CA LYS A 824 -1.12 -11.93 0.81
C LYS A 824 0.20 -11.32 1.22
N MET A 825 0.18 -10.32 2.09
CA MET A 825 1.41 -9.65 2.57
C MET A 825 1.47 -9.57 4.11
N PRO A 826 1.77 -10.68 4.82
CA PRO A 826 2.09 -10.66 6.24
C PRO A 826 3.31 -9.79 6.52
N THR A 827 3.17 -8.85 7.46
CA THR A 827 4.19 -7.88 7.82
C THR A 827 4.28 -7.74 9.33
N ILE A 828 5.51 -7.77 9.84
CA ILE A 828 5.84 -7.58 11.24
C ILE A 828 6.76 -6.36 11.34
N PHE A 829 6.34 -5.38 12.13
CA PHE A 829 7.11 -4.19 12.47
C PHE A 829 7.41 -4.20 13.97
N LYS A 830 8.66 -3.96 14.34
CA LYS A 830 9.11 -3.84 15.73
C LYS A 830 9.86 -2.54 15.90
N ILE A 831 9.62 -1.85 17.00
CA ILE A 831 10.37 -0.67 17.41
C ILE A 831 10.68 -0.78 18.90
N ASP A 832 11.96 -0.84 19.24
CA ASP A 832 12.43 -0.84 20.62
C ASP A 832 13.54 0.19 20.82
N GLY A 833 13.61 0.76 22.03
CA GLY A 833 14.52 1.87 22.29
C GLY A 833 14.26 2.60 23.60
N SER A 834 14.97 3.72 23.76
CA SER A 834 14.78 4.65 24.86
C SER A 834 15.00 6.09 24.44
N VAL A 835 14.15 6.99 24.96
CA VAL A 835 14.34 8.45 24.90
C VAL A 835 14.75 8.93 26.28
N LYS A 836 15.86 9.65 26.37
CA LYS A 836 16.32 10.33 27.58
C LYS A 836 16.37 11.83 27.32
N VAL A 837 15.96 12.61 28.30
CA VAL A 837 16.05 14.07 28.24
C VAL A 837 16.85 14.51 29.46
N GLU A 838 17.76 15.46 29.31
CA GLU A 838 18.57 15.97 30.41
C GLU A 838 18.62 17.50 30.32
N LEU A 839 18.73 18.16 31.46
CA LEU A 839 18.89 19.62 31.51
C LEU A 839 20.37 19.99 31.35
N GLU A 840 20.62 21.13 30.72
CA GLU A 840 21.97 21.66 30.52
C GLU A 840 22.02 23.14 30.96
N PRO A 841 22.93 23.56 31.86
CA PRO A 841 23.88 22.74 32.62
C PRO A 841 23.21 21.91 33.73
N ARG A 842 23.78 20.73 34.04
CA ARG A 842 23.33 19.78 35.10
C ARG A 842 23.49 20.28 36.55
N ASN A 843 23.57 21.59 36.76
CA ASN A 843 23.82 22.18 38.07
C ASN A 843 22.53 22.47 38.85
N GLY A 844 21.35 22.25 38.24
CA GLY A 844 20.04 22.46 38.84
C GLY A 844 19.77 23.91 39.26
N LYS A 845 20.48 24.89 38.69
CA LYS A 845 20.38 26.32 39.06
C LYS A 845 19.83 27.20 37.94
N SER A 846 19.95 26.78 36.69
CA SER A 846 19.48 27.52 35.52
C SER A 846 18.96 26.56 34.43
N PHE A 847 18.05 27.03 33.57
CA PHE A 847 17.47 26.28 32.44
C PHE A 847 17.99 26.88 31.13
N ASP A 848 19.27 26.65 30.85
CA ASP A 848 19.97 27.32 29.74
C ASP A 848 20.15 26.40 28.51
N GLY A 849 19.59 25.19 28.57
CA GLY A 849 19.71 24.17 27.54
C GLY A 849 19.07 22.82 27.89
N LEU A 850 18.99 21.95 26.88
CA LEU A 850 18.37 20.63 26.91
C LEU A 850 19.17 19.64 26.07
N LYS A 851 19.40 18.44 26.59
CA LYS A 851 20.04 17.33 25.90
C LYS A 851 19.07 16.17 25.73
N VAL A 852 18.68 15.88 24.49
CA VAL A 852 17.78 14.77 24.12
C VAL A 852 18.60 13.64 23.51
N SER A 853 18.63 12.48 24.16
CA SER A 853 19.25 11.26 23.62
C SER A 853 18.18 10.27 23.20
N VAL A 854 18.15 9.91 21.92
CA VAL A 854 17.22 8.97 21.30
C VAL A 854 17.98 7.76 20.81
N GLN A 855 17.69 6.60 21.40
CA GLN A 855 18.14 5.29 20.93
C GLN A 855 16.93 4.52 20.45
N ALA A 856 16.86 4.18 19.17
CA ALA A 856 15.73 3.46 18.58
C ALA A 856 16.20 2.43 17.56
N ARG A 857 15.52 1.28 17.50
CA ARG A 857 15.80 0.20 16.54
C ARG A 857 14.53 -0.22 15.81
N PRO A 858 14.08 0.55 14.80
CA PRO A 858 13.03 0.11 13.90
C PRO A 858 13.48 -1.10 13.06
N THR A 859 12.69 -2.17 13.12
CA THR A 859 12.86 -3.38 12.31
C THR A 859 11.56 -3.72 11.58
N LEU A 860 11.64 -4.07 10.31
CA LEU A 860 10.53 -4.50 9.47
C LEU A 860 10.86 -5.83 8.79
N ALA A 861 9.95 -6.78 8.86
CA ALA A 861 9.97 -7.98 8.03
C ALA A 861 8.63 -8.12 7.32
N SER A 862 8.64 -8.18 5.99
CA SER A 862 7.44 -8.34 5.17
C SER A 862 7.69 -9.39 4.10
N THR A 863 6.74 -10.30 3.89
CA THR A 863 6.82 -11.27 2.80
C THR A 863 5.52 -11.25 2.02
N HIS A 864 5.57 -10.76 0.78
CA HIS A 864 4.47 -10.81 -0.16
C HIS A 864 4.44 -12.17 -0.86
N VAL A 865 3.34 -12.89 -0.69
CA VAL A 865 3.09 -14.22 -1.25
C VAL A 865 1.98 -14.11 -2.29
N THR A 866 2.34 -14.26 -3.57
CA THR A 866 1.37 -14.39 -4.67
C THR A 866 1.38 -15.85 -5.13
N LYS A 867 0.22 -16.51 -5.20
CA LYS A 867 0.13 -17.92 -5.60
C LYS A 867 -1.05 -18.20 -6.49
N VAL A 868 -0.89 -19.20 -7.35
CA VAL A 868 -1.94 -19.88 -8.10
C VAL A 868 -1.96 -21.32 -7.64
N GLU A 869 -3.14 -21.80 -7.27
CA GLU A 869 -3.35 -23.13 -6.71
C GLU A 869 -4.59 -23.75 -7.32
N MET A 870 -4.47 -25.00 -7.75
CA MET A 870 -5.63 -25.86 -7.96
C MET A 870 -5.72 -26.83 -6.80
N THR A 871 -6.91 -26.99 -6.26
CA THR A 871 -7.18 -27.87 -5.12
C THR A 871 -8.30 -28.84 -5.45
N CYS A 872 -8.08 -30.11 -5.15
CA CYS A 872 -9.10 -31.14 -5.15
C CYS A 872 -8.93 -32.02 -3.89
N PRO A 873 -9.87 -32.94 -3.60
CA PRO A 873 -9.79 -33.81 -2.42
C PRO A 873 -8.54 -34.71 -2.38
N MET A 874 -7.83 -34.87 -3.50
CA MET A 874 -6.66 -35.76 -3.61
C MET A 874 -5.33 -35.02 -3.54
N VAL A 875 -5.28 -33.84 -4.16
CA VAL A 875 -4.06 -33.06 -4.30
C VAL A 875 -4.36 -31.57 -4.26
N SER A 876 -3.44 -30.80 -3.69
CA SER A 876 -3.35 -29.35 -3.85
C SER A 876 -1.99 -29.06 -4.46
N LEU A 877 -1.97 -28.35 -5.58
CA LEU A 877 -0.73 -28.08 -6.30
C LEU A 877 -0.80 -26.72 -6.97
N GLY A 878 0.38 -26.16 -7.23
CA GLY A 878 0.47 -24.88 -7.91
C GLY A 878 1.84 -24.25 -7.83
N VAL A 879 1.86 -22.95 -8.05
CA VAL A 879 3.06 -22.12 -8.07
C VAL A 879 2.84 -20.86 -7.25
N LYS A 880 3.91 -20.38 -6.61
CA LYS A 880 3.89 -19.16 -5.80
C LYS A 880 5.17 -18.36 -5.97
N LEU A 881 5.05 -17.05 -5.88
CA LEU A 881 6.15 -16.10 -5.81
C LEU A 881 6.21 -15.53 -4.40
N LEU A 882 7.42 -15.52 -3.84
CA LEU A 882 7.73 -14.97 -2.54
C LEU A 882 8.62 -13.74 -2.74
N HIS A 883 8.12 -12.55 -2.39
CA HIS A 883 8.92 -11.33 -2.35
C HIS A 883 9.07 -10.89 -0.90
N SER A 884 10.28 -11.00 -0.37
CA SER A 884 10.60 -10.73 1.02
C SER A 884 11.41 -9.46 1.15
N THR A 885 11.07 -8.63 2.12
CA THR A 885 11.78 -7.40 2.48
C THR A 885 12.09 -7.42 3.96
N HIS A 886 13.36 -7.24 4.30
CA HIS A 886 13.85 -7.09 5.66
C HIS A 886 14.56 -5.74 5.78
N ILE A 887 14.21 -4.96 6.80
CA ILE A 887 14.83 -3.66 7.09
C ILE A 887 15.18 -3.63 8.57
N ASN A 888 16.41 -3.26 8.91
CA ASN A 888 16.89 -3.09 10.28
C ASN A 888 17.79 -1.85 10.36
N VAL A 889 17.26 -0.76 10.89
CA VAL A 889 17.96 0.54 10.95
C VAL A 889 18.13 0.97 12.40
N PRO A 890 19.32 0.85 13.00
CA PRO A 890 19.57 1.43 14.33
C PRO A 890 19.74 2.95 14.23
N VAL A 891 19.12 3.68 15.15
CA VAL A 891 19.22 5.12 15.31
C VAL A 891 19.75 5.41 16.71
N ASP A 892 20.89 6.10 16.79
CA ASP A 892 21.46 6.61 18.05
C ASP A 892 21.83 8.08 17.83
N MET A 893 21.00 8.96 18.37
CA MET A 893 21.05 10.40 18.13
C MET A 893 20.99 11.14 19.45
N THR A 894 21.91 12.07 19.65
CA THR A 894 21.92 12.98 20.80
C THR A 894 21.84 14.41 20.30
N THR A 895 20.85 15.18 20.75
CA THR A 895 20.66 16.59 20.39
C THR A 895 20.79 17.46 21.63
N GLU A 896 21.83 18.28 21.66
CA GLU A 896 22.11 19.30 22.68
C GLU A 896 21.61 20.65 22.15
N MET A 897 20.83 21.36 22.94
CA MET A 897 20.29 22.68 22.61
C MET A 897 20.66 23.63 23.74
N SER A 898 21.21 24.81 23.44
CA SER A 898 21.52 25.84 24.44
C SER A 898 21.08 27.23 23.97
N TRP A 899 20.67 28.07 24.91
CA TRP A 899 20.06 29.39 24.64
C TRP A 899 20.51 30.52 25.60
N ASP A 900 21.64 30.38 26.32
CA ASP A 900 22.15 31.38 27.29
C ASP A 900 22.43 32.77 26.65
N LYS A 901 22.89 32.83 25.40
CA LYS A 901 23.19 34.09 24.66
C LYS A 901 22.93 34.04 23.16
N LYS A 902 23.11 32.87 22.57
CA LYS A 902 22.85 32.52 21.18
C LYS A 902 22.17 31.16 21.17
N PHE A 903 21.41 30.85 20.13
CA PHE A 903 20.80 29.53 20.00
C PHE A 903 21.82 28.58 19.37
N ASP A 904 22.37 27.69 20.20
CA ASP A 904 23.31 26.65 19.79
C ASP A 904 22.58 25.30 19.76
N LEU A 905 22.48 24.68 18.59
CA LEU A 905 21.94 23.35 18.38
C LEU A 905 23.09 22.44 17.93
N LYS A 906 23.33 21.35 18.67
CA LYS A 906 24.34 20.35 18.34
C LYS A 906 23.71 18.96 18.35
N THR A 907 23.53 18.39 17.17
CA THR A 907 23.03 17.02 16.98
C THR A 907 24.20 16.09 16.63
N THR A 908 24.48 15.14 17.51
CA THR A 908 25.43 14.05 17.29
C THR A 908 24.67 12.79 16.86
N LEU A 909 24.96 12.27 15.67
CA LEU A 909 24.46 11.00 15.15
C LEU A 909 25.58 9.95 15.25
N ALA A 910 25.44 8.97 16.14
CA ALA A 910 26.41 7.90 16.29
C ALA A 910 26.20 6.82 15.22
N LEU A 911 27.29 6.37 14.60
CA LEU A 911 27.23 5.29 13.61
C LEU A 911 27.32 3.91 14.28
N PRO A 912 26.78 2.86 13.65
CA PRO A 912 26.85 1.51 14.20
C PRO A 912 28.29 1.04 14.42
N LYS A 913 28.54 0.36 15.55
CA LYS A 913 29.89 -0.11 15.93
C LYS A 913 30.40 -1.29 15.11
N ASP A 914 29.50 -2.03 14.49
CA ASP A 914 29.78 -3.28 13.77
C ASP A 914 29.07 -3.23 12.41
N SER A 915 29.72 -3.83 11.41
CA SER A 915 29.14 -4.05 10.09
C SER A 915 27.85 -4.85 10.22
N ARG A 916 26.81 -4.43 9.52
CA ARG A 916 25.50 -5.07 9.61
C ARG A 916 24.69 -4.85 8.35
N ARG A 917 23.79 -5.80 8.10
CA ARG A 917 22.79 -5.68 7.05
C ARG A 917 21.71 -4.69 7.43
N ILE A 918 21.40 -3.76 6.53
CA ILE A 918 20.37 -2.74 6.71
C ILE A 918 19.11 -3.10 5.94
N VAL A 919 19.25 -3.52 4.69
CA VAL A 919 18.14 -3.95 3.83
C VAL A 919 18.47 -5.29 3.19
N GLN A 920 17.50 -6.18 3.16
CA GLN A 920 17.54 -7.39 2.35
C GLN A 920 16.27 -7.48 1.51
N LEU A 921 16.43 -7.62 0.20
CA LEU A 921 15.34 -7.88 -0.74
C LEU A 921 15.56 -9.26 -1.34
N GLN A 922 14.56 -10.12 -1.27
CA GLN A 922 14.61 -11.46 -1.83
C GLN A 922 13.38 -11.76 -2.68
N THR A 923 13.58 -12.34 -3.86
CA THR A 923 12.50 -12.91 -4.67
C THR A 923 12.77 -14.39 -4.85
N ARG A 924 11.75 -15.23 -4.68
CA ARG A 924 11.86 -16.68 -4.90
C ARG A 924 10.59 -17.26 -5.53
N PRO A 925 10.66 -17.77 -6.78
CA PRO A 925 9.60 -18.57 -7.38
C PRO A 925 9.63 -20.01 -6.82
N VAL A 926 8.46 -20.55 -6.50
CA VAL A 926 8.33 -21.85 -5.86
C VAL A 926 7.16 -22.62 -6.46
N SER A 927 7.43 -23.82 -6.94
CA SER A 927 6.40 -24.82 -7.23
C SER A 927 6.11 -25.60 -5.95
N PHE A 928 4.85 -25.93 -5.71
CA PHE A 928 4.46 -26.74 -4.57
C PHE A 928 3.45 -27.83 -4.94
N LEU A 929 3.53 -28.92 -4.18
CA LEU A 929 2.66 -30.09 -4.30
C LEU A 929 2.31 -30.61 -2.90
N ARG A 930 1.03 -30.82 -2.63
CA ARG A 930 0.48 -31.38 -1.41
C ARG A 930 -0.42 -32.54 -1.76
N ILE A 931 -0.08 -33.73 -1.28
CA ILE A 931 -0.93 -34.91 -1.42
C ILE A 931 -1.62 -35.14 -0.07
N TRP A 932 -2.94 -35.29 -0.11
CA TRP A 932 -3.71 -35.53 1.11
C TRP A 932 -3.58 -37.01 1.55
N PRO A 933 -3.37 -37.31 2.85
CA PRO A 933 -3.22 -38.69 3.30
C PRO A 933 -4.53 -39.49 3.16
N LYS A 934 -4.40 -40.81 2.92
CA LYS A 934 -5.56 -41.71 2.72
C LYS A 934 -6.39 -41.93 3.99
N GLU A 935 -5.73 -42.24 5.12
CA GLU A 935 -6.43 -42.59 6.38
C GLU A 935 -6.43 -41.46 7.41
N THR A 936 -5.47 -40.53 7.31
CA THR A 936 -5.34 -39.44 8.28
C THR A 936 -5.82 -38.14 7.69
N ARG A 937 -6.90 -37.59 8.26
CA ARG A 937 -7.36 -36.24 7.97
C ARG A 937 -6.39 -35.17 8.53
N ALA A 938 -5.08 -35.40 8.55
CA ALA A 938 -4.09 -34.48 9.11
C ALA A 938 -3.63 -33.46 8.07
N TYR A 939 -3.38 -32.22 8.51
CA TYR A 939 -2.73 -31.22 7.66
C TYR A 939 -1.27 -31.62 7.41
N VAL A 940 -0.91 -31.72 6.13
CA VAL A 940 0.46 -32.02 5.68
C VAL A 940 1.03 -30.79 4.99
N GLU A 941 2.26 -30.43 5.35
CA GLU A 941 2.98 -29.34 4.69
C GLU A 941 3.24 -29.72 3.22
N PRO A 942 3.05 -28.76 2.28
CA PRO A 942 3.35 -29.01 0.88
C PRO A 942 4.86 -29.26 0.69
N LYS A 943 5.20 -30.15 -0.25
CA LYS A 943 6.56 -30.26 -0.76
C LYS A 943 6.82 -29.07 -1.69
N GLU A 944 7.81 -28.26 -1.36
CA GLU A 944 8.17 -27.06 -2.10
C GLU A 944 9.49 -27.26 -2.85
N LYS A 945 9.56 -26.80 -4.09
CA LYS A 945 10.79 -26.73 -4.89
C LYS A 945 10.91 -25.34 -5.50
N THR A 946 12.07 -24.70 -5.36
CA THR A 946 12.38 -23.45 -6.07
C THR A 946 12.38 -23.71 -7.57
N ILE A 947 11.77 -22.82 -8.35
CA ILE A 947 11.79 -22.88 -9.80
C ILE A 947 13.07 -22.20 -10.27
N TYR A 948 13.96 -22.97 -10.89
CA TYR A 948 15.11 -22.42 -11.60
C TYR A 948 14.74 -22.31 -13.09
N VAL A 949 15.15 -21.24 -13.74
CA VAL A 949 14.85 -20.97 -15.14
C VAL A 949 16.18 -20.71 -15.84
N GLU A 950 16.65 -21.68 -16.62
CA GLU A 950 17.98 -21.66 -17.23
C GLU A 950 18.20 -20.44 -18.13
N GLU A 951 17.17 -20.01 -18.86
CA GLU A 951 17.24 -18.80 -19.70
C GLU A 951 17.48 -17.54 -18.88
N LEU A 952 16.91 -17.45 -17.68
CA LEU A 952 17.13 -16.32 -16.78
C LEU A 952 18.53 -16.35 -16.17
N GLU A 953 19.14 -17.53 -15.97
CA GLU A 953 20.49 -17.64 -15.40
C GLU A 953 21.55 -16.93 -16.25
N THR A 954 21.34 -16.86 -17.58
CA THR A 954 22.21 -16.11 -18.48
C THR A 954 22.15 -14.59 -18.27
N LEU A 955 21.06 -14.10 -17.68
CA LEU A 955 20.79 -12.68 -17.39
C LEU A 955 21.18 -12.29 -15.96
N VAL A 956 21.90 -13.13 -15.23
CA VAL A 956 22.28 -12.86 -13.84
C VAL A 956 23.36 -11.78 -13.78
N HIS A 957 22.98 -10.62 -13.25
CA HIS A 957 23.90 -9.56 -12.88
C HIS A 957 24.29 -9.73 -11.42
N LYS A 958 25.54 -10.15 -11.18
CA LYS A 958 26.14 -10.10 -9.85
C LYS A 958 26.49 -8.65 -9.55
N ILE A 959 25.80 -8.07 -8.58
CA ILE A 959 26.05 -6.72 -8.12
C ILE A 959 27.00 -6.83 -6.93
N ARG A 960 28.14 -6.16 -7.06
CA ARG A 960 29.05 -5.94 -5.95
C ARG A 960 29.64 -4.55 -6.11
N SER A 961 29.05 -3.60 -5.41
CA SER A 961 29.48 -2.21 -5.44
C SER A 961 29.47 -1.63 -4.03
N SER A 962 30.43 -0.75 -3.77
CA SER A 962 30.49 0.03 -2.55
C SER A 962 30.25 1.50 -2.90
N HIS A 963 29.39 2.16 -2.12
CA HIS A 963 29.04 3.57 -2.32
C HIS A 963 29.27 4.37 -1.05
N LEU A 964 29.28 5.70 -1.19
CA LEU A 964 29.31 6.71 -0.12
C LEU A 964 30.61 6.82 0.72
N GLU A 965 31.56 5.88 0.63
CA GLU A 965 32.76 5.88 1.49
C GLU A 965 33.67 7.10 1.26
N LYS A 966 33.86 7.54 0.01
CA LYS A 966 34.68 8.74 -0.25
C LYS A 966 34.02 10.00 0.31
N ALA A 967 32.75 10.21 -0.03
CA ALA A 967 31.97 11.39 0.34
C ALA A 967 31.64 11.49 1.84
N THR A 968 31.43 10.35 2.52
CA THR A 968 30.91 10.30 3.90
C THR A 968 31.71 9.39 4.83
N GLY A 969 32.66 8.60 4.35
CA GLY A 969 33.35 7.58 5.17
C GLY A 969 32.46 6.40 5.57
N ILE A 970 31.16 6.46 5.26
CA ILE A 970 30.23 5.36 5.42
C ILE A 970 30.33 4.51 4.15
N ARG A 971 30.78 3.27 4.28
CA ARG A 971 30.76 2.33 3.17
C ARG A 971 29.43 1.57 3.20
N MET A 972 28.60 1.81 2.19
CA MET A 972 27.41 1.01 1.93
C MET A 972 27.73 0.00 0.83
N ASN A 973 27.74 -1.28 1.18
CA ASN A 973 27.93 -2.36 0.24
C ASN A 973 26.57 -2.81 -0.28
N VAL A 974 26.46 -2.86 -1.61
CA VAL A 974 25.34 -3.47 -2.31
C VAL A 974 25.89 -4.76 -2.91
N GLU A 975 25.51 -5.89 -2.33
CA GLU A 975 25.96 -7.21 -2.74
C GLU A 975 24.76 -8.10 -3.05
N GLY A 976 24.86 -8.87 -4.12
CA GLY A 976 23.76 -9.75 -4.49
C GLY A 976 23.81 -10.23 -5.92
N HIS A 977 22.73 -10.89 -6.31
CA HIS A 977 22.47 -11.21 -7.69
C HIS A 977 21.03 -10.85 -8.01
N VAL A 978 20.86 -10.25 -9.18
CA VAL A 978 19.57 -9.97 -9.78
C VAL A 978 19.56 -10.54 -11.18
N HIS A 979 18.45 -11.15 -11.57
CA HIS A 979 18.20 -11.60 -12.92
C HIS A 979 17.64 -10.42 -13.71
N GLY A 980 18.27 -10.09 -14.83
CA GLY A 980 17.98 -8.91 -15.65
C GLY A 980 18.43 -7.58 -15.03
N HIS A 981 18.20 -6.47 -15.72
CA HIS A 981 18.51 -5.14 -15.20
C HIS A 981 17.39 -4.62 -14.28
N ILE A 982 17.74 -3.84 -13.24
CA ILE A 982 16.76 -3.27 -12.27
C ILE A 982 15.72 -2.35 -12.96
N TRP A 983 16.06 -1.84 -14.14
CA TRP A 983 15.20 -0.97 -14.97
C TRP A 983 14.72 -1.66 -16.25
N GLU A 984 15.05 -2.93 -16.45
CA GLU A 984 14.61 -3.71 -17.62
C GLU A 984 13.13 -4.04 -17.46
N LYS A 985 12.35 -3.64 -18.47
CA LYS A 985 10.94 -3.98 -18.57
C LYS A 985 10.79 -5.46 -18.92
N GLY A 986 9.69 -6.07 -18.51
CA GLY A 986 9.34 -7.40 -19.01
C GLY A 986 9.27 -7.43 -20.54
N MET A 987 9.49 -8.62 -21.12
CA MET A 987 9.20 -8.87 -22.53
C MET A 987 7.70 -9.16 -22.68
N GLU A 988 7.16 -9.07 -23.90
CA GLU A 988 5.75 -9.34 -24.14
C GLU A 988 5.37 -10.76 -23.68
N GLY A 989 4.50 -10.85 -22.67
CA GLY A 989 4.07 -12.11 -22.04
C GLY A 989 4.90 -12.57 -20.83
N ILE A 990 6.08 -11.98 -20.56
CA ILE A 990 6.99 -12.38 -19.47
C ILE A 990 7.36 -11.16 -18.60
N PRO A 991 7.03 -11.15 -17.29
CA PRO A 991 7.39 -10.08 -16.38
C PRO A 991 8.90 -9.90 -16.27
N SER A 992 9.34 -8.73 -15.81
CA SER A 992 10.76 -8.49 -15.50
C SER A 992 11.37 -9.66 -14.72
N ALA A 993 12.56 -10.10 -15.11
CA ALA A 993 13.29 -11.18 -14.46
C ALA A 993 13.55 -10.90 -12.96
N LEU A 994 13.51 -9.62 -12.56
CA LEU A 994 13.52 -9.17 -11.17
C LEU A 994 12.34 -9.71 -10.33
N LEU A 995 11.20 -9.95 -10.98
CA LEU A 995 9.94 -10.37 -10.33
C LEU A 995 9.71 -11.88 -10.39
N ILE A 996 10.26 -12.59 -11.37
CA ILE A 996 10.04 -14.03 -11.55
C ILE A 996 11.28 -14.90 -11.27
N GLY A 997 12.48 -14.31 -11.26
CA GLY A 997 13.74 -14.99 -10.97
C GLY A 997 14.06 -15.08 -9.48
N GLU A 998 15.02 -15.94 -9.13
CA GLU A 998 15.57 -15.99 -7.76
C GLU A 998 16.54 -14.83 -7.55
N ASN A 999 16.13 -13.84 -6.78
CA ASN A 999 16.92 -12.62 -6.59
C ASN A 999 17.26 -12.45 -5.11
N ASN A 1000 18.47 -12.04 -4.80
CA ASN A 1000 18.86 -11.66 -3.45
C ASN A 1000 19.76 -10.43 -3.53
N LEU A 1001 19.25 -9.30 -3.05
CA LEU A 1001 19.96 -8.05 -2.94
C LEU A 1001 20.10 -7.68 -1.47
N GLU A 1002 21.33 -7.44 -1.06
CA GLU A 1002 21.68 -7.06 0.30
C GLU A 1002 22.36 -5.70 0.30
N ILE A 1003 21.83 -4.78 1.10
CA ILE A 1003 22.45 -3.50 1.39
C ILE A 1003 22.95 -3.56 2.83
N SER A 1004 24.27 -3.52 3.00
CA SER A 1004 24.92 -3.59 4.29
C SER A 1004 25.80 -2.37 4.53
N PHE A 1005 25.80 -1.94 5.79
CA PHE A 1005 26.78 -0.99 6.30
C PHE A 1005 28.04 -1.78 6.67
N GLU A 1006 29.18 -1.40 6.10
CA GLU A 1006 30.49 -1.95 6.46
C GLU A 1006 31.30 -0.90 7.22
N LYS A 1007 31.79 -1.27 8.41
CA LYS A 1007 32.72 -0.45 9.16
C LYS A 1007 34.13 -0.61 8.59
N THR A 1008 34.73 0.51 8.23
CA THR A 1008 36.09 0.60 7.69
C THR A 1008 36.97 1.49 8.58
N GLU A 1009 38.27 1.60 8.28
CA GLU A 1009 39.15 2.59 8.93
C GLU A 1009 38.75 4.04 8.66
N GLU A 1010 38.09 4.30 7.52
CA GLU A 1010 37.62 5.63 7.11
C GLU A 1010 36.29 6.02 7.76
N THR A 1011 35.59 5.05 8.39
CA THR A 1011 34.28 5.24 8.98
C THR A 1011 34.35 6.06 10.25
N PRO A 1012 33.66 7.21 10.32
CA PRO A 1012 33.65 8.02 11.53
C PRO A 1012 32.89 7.31 12.65
N LYS A 1013 33.19 7.68 13.89
CA LYS A 1013 32.43 7.21 15.06
C LYS A 1013 31.06 7.87 15.11
N GLU A 1014 31.02 9.15 14.77
CA GLU A 1014 29.82 9.98 14.84
C GLU A 1014 29.87 11.14 13.84
N TYR A 1015 28.68 11.64 13.50
CA TYR A 1015 28.47 12.88 12.77
C TYR A 1015 27.97 13.95 13.72
N VAL A 1016 28.61 15.12 13.74
CA VAL A 1016 28.20 16.25 14.56
C VAL A 1016 27.67 17.34 13.65
N ILE A 1017 26.39 17.64 13.78
CA ILE A 1017 25.68 18.73 13.12
C ILE A 1017 25.56 19.85 14.15
N LYS A 1018 26.24 20.98 13.92
CA LYS A 1018 26.19 22.17 14.76
C LYS A 1018 25.47 23.28 14.01
N THR A 1019 24.53 23.97 14.65
CA THR A 1019 23.89 25.18 14.14
C THR A 1019 23.95 26.23 15.23
N GLU A 1020 24.47 27.41 14.92
CA GLU A 1020 24.52 28.55 15.82
C GLU A 1020 23.77 29.72 15.17
N ILE A 1021 22.85 30.32 15.93
CA ILE A 1021 22.06 31.46 15.47
C ILE A 1021 22.22 32.59 16.50
N SER A 1022 22.73 33.74 16.05
CA SER A 1022 22.68 35.00 16.79
C SER A 1022 21.95 36.07 15.95
N THR A 1023 21.07 36.82 16.59
CA THR A 1023 20.20 37.80 15.92
C THR A 1023 20.09 39.07 16.73
N PHE A 1024 20.14 40.22 16.04
CA PHE A 1024 19.90 41.56 16.59
C PHE A 1024 20.95 42.02 17.62
N ASP A 1025 22.21 41.64 17.42
CA ASP A 1025 23.32 42.21 18.18
C ASP A 1025 23.49 43.69 17.75
N GLU A 1026 23.37 44.64 18.69
CA GLU A 1026 23.46 46.08 18.40
C GLU A 1026 24.91 46.45 18.11
N GLU A 1027 25.18 46.85 16.87
CA GLU A 1027 26.48 47.29 16.40
C GLU A 1027 26.60 48.81 16.57
N SER A 1028 27.77 49.32 16.98
CA SER A 1028 27.90 50.73 17.36
C SER A 1028 27.64 51.73 16.23
N ARG A 1029 27.98 51.41 14.97
CA ARG A 1029 27.66 52.17 13.73
C ARG A 1029 27.78 51.29 12.47
N MET A 1030 26.92 51.51 11.46
CA MET A 1030 27.09 50.92 10.13
C MET A 1030 28.16 51.67 9.32
N GLU A 1031 29.00 50.95 8.59
CA GLU A 1031 29.89 51.54 7.58
C GLU A 1031 29.07 52.15 6.43
N ARG A 1032 29.57 53.24 5.85
CA ARG A 1032 28.90 53.90 4.72
C ARG A 1032 28.87 52.99 3.48
N PRO A 1033 27.80 53.00 2.66
CA PRO A 1033 27.71 52.13 1.48
C PRO A 1033 28.86 52.35 0.50
N SER A 1034 29.52 51.27 0.09
CA SER A 1034 30.65 51.30 -0.86
C SER A 1034 30.21 51.30 -2.33
N MET A 1035 29.14 52.02 -2.65
CA MET A 1035 28.50 52.02 -3.98
C MET A 1035 28.78 53.27 -4.83
N GLU A 1036 29.71 54.13 -4.43
CA GLU A 1036 29.99 55.41 -5.14
C GLU A 1036 30.39 55.23 -6.62
N ARG A 1037 30.95 54.06 -6.95
CA ARG A 1037 31.39 53.64 -8.28
C ARG A 1037 30.43 52.65 -8.96
N PHE A 1038 29.18 52.54 -8.48
CA PHE A 1038 28.19 51.59 -9.01
C PHE A 1038 28.03 51.73 -10.54
N PHE A 1039 27.90 52.97 -11.04
CA PHE A 1039 27.71 53.28 -12.47
C PHE A 1039 29.02 53.38 -13.29
N GLU A 1040 30.20 53.18 -12.68
CA GLU A 1040 31.46 53.19 -13.44
C GLU A 1040 31.56 51.91 -14.30
N ASN A 1041 31.83 52.08 -15.60
CA ASN A 1041 31.95 51.00 -16.57
C ASN A 1041 33.23 50.18 -16.34
N ASP A 1042 33.09 48.92 -15.93
CA ASP A 1042 34.15 47.93 -16.07
C ASP A 1042 34.08 47.33 -17.49
N ASN A 1043 35.20 47.33 -18.21
CA ASN A 1043 35.32 47.07 -19.66
C ASN A 1043 34.93 45.64 -20.15
N LYS A 1044 34.09 44.87 -19.43
CA LYS A 1044 33.59 43.55 -19.86
C LYS A 1044 32.13 43.35 -19.46
N LYS A 1045 31.20 43.60 -20.40
CA LYS A 1045 29.77 43.26 -20.29
C LYS A 1045 29.50 41.97 -21.08
N TYR A 1046 28.96 40.92 -20.46
CA TYR A 1046 28.65 39.64 -21.12
C TYR A 1046 27.15 39.40 -21.33
N PHE A 1047 26.26 40.10 -20.61
CA PHE A 1047 24.81 40.01 -20.77
C PHE A 1047 24.19 41.41 -20.75
N LYS A 1048 23.34 41.71 -21.74
CA LYS A 1048 22.50 42.92 -21.84
C LYS A 1048 21.06 42.41 -21.97
N THR A 1049 20.18 42.76 -21.04
CA THR A 1049 18.75 42.43 -21.13
C THR A 1049 17.97 43.74 -21.25
N GLU A 1050 17.19 43.83 -22.33
CA GLU A 1050 16.24 44.89 -22.74
C GLU A 1050 16.77 46.35 -22.75
N GLU A 1051 16.93 46.89 -23.95
CA GLU A 1051 17.17 48.32 -24.20
C GLU A 1051 15.87 49.10 -23.96
N TYR A 1052 15.80 49.84 -22.85
CA TYR A 1052 14.87 50.95 -22.70
C TYR A 1052 15.40 52.16 -23.50
N GLU A 1053 14.51 52.89 -24.16
CA GLU A 1053 14.85 54.11 -24.94
C GLU A 1053 15.68 55.09 -24.09
N GLU A 1054 16.91 55.37 -24.54
CA GLU A 1054 17.84 56.36 -23.97
C GLU A 1054 17.20 57.76 -23.98
N TYR A 1055 16.75 58.23 -22.80
CA TYR A 1055 16.66 59.67 -22.53
C TYR A 1055 18.00 60.13 -21.94
N ASP A 1056 18.94 60.50 -22.80
CA ASP A 1056 20.30 60.98 -22.46
C ASP A 1056 20.32 62.17 -21.48
N GLY A 1057 19.19 62.84 -21.22
CA GLY A 1057 19.09 64.00 -20.32
C GLY A 1057 18.88 63.69 -18.84
N ASP A 1058 18.39 62.50 -18.46
CA ASP A 1058 18.00 62.17 -17.06
C ASP A 1058 19.03 61.27 -16.35
N GLU A 1059 20.00 60.69 -17.07
CA GLU A 1059 20.92 59.71 -16.52
C GLU A 1059 22.09 60.33 -15.73
N GLU A 1060 22.65 61.47 -16.17
CA GLU A 1060 23.66 62.21 -15.40
C GLU A 1060 23.09 62.75 -14.08
N ASP A 1061 21.86 63.29 -14.12
CA ASP A 1061 21.13 63.77 -12.94
C ASP A 1061 20.85 62.61 -11.97
N ARG A 1062 20.42 61.45 -12.51
CA ARG A 1062 20.22 60.21 -11.74
C ARG A 1062 21.49 59.72 -11.07
N GLN A 1063 22.60 59.61 -11.81
CA GLN A 1063 23.89 59.18 -11.26
C GLN A 1063 24.40 60.16 -10.20
N THR A 1064 24.19 61.45 -10.42
CA THR A 1064 24.58 62.52 -9.47
C THR A 1064 23.72 62.44 -8.20
N SER A 1065 22.41 62.24 -8.34
CA SER A 1065 21.48 62.03 -7.22
C SER A 1065 21.86 60.79 -6.39
N PHE A 1066 22.19 59.67 -7.05
CA PHE A 1066 22.63 58.46 -6.37
C PHE A 1066 23.96 58.65 -5.63
N LYS A 1067 24.96 59.27 -6.28
CA LYS A 1067 26.25 59.60 -5.63
C LYS A 1067 26.06 60.53 -4.43
N ASN A 1068 25.14 61.49 -4.51
CA ASN A 1068 24.79 62.37 -3.40
C ASN A 1068 24.11 61.61 -2.26
N TYR A 1069 23.19 60.70 -2.57
CA TYR A 1069 22.51 59.85 -1.59
C TYR A 1069 23.50 58.95 -0.82
N VAL A 1070 24.41 58.25 -1.54
CA VAL A 1070 25.49 57.47 -0.93
C VAL A 1070 26.38 58.36 -0.06
N LYS A 1071 26.62 59.62 -0.47
CA LYS A 1071 27.43 60.59 0.26
C LYS A 1071 26.79 61.10 1.55
N SER A 1072 25.48 61.33 1.53
CA SER A 1072 24.70 61.86 2.65
C SER A 1072 24.17 60.78 3.58
N TYR A 1073 24.33 59.49 3.24
CA TYR A 1073 23.83 58.37 4.04
C TYR A 1073 24.36 58.39 5.47
N LYS A 1074 23.42 58.31 6.43
CA LYS A 1074 23.69 58.19 7.87
C LYS A 1074 22.75 57.12 8.46
N SER A 1075 23.32 56.26 9.30
CA SER A 1075 22.61 55.23 10.07
C SER A 1075 22.71 55.57 11.56
N ASP A 1076 21.59 55.46 12.27
CA ASP A 1076 21.52 55.71 13.71
C ASP A 1076 21.85 54.46 14.52
N LYS A 1077 21.36 53.29 14.08
CA LYS A 1077 21.59 51.98 14.68
C LYS A 1077 21.81 50.92 13.61
N ALA A 1078 22.64 49.93 13.93
CA ALA A 1078 22.90 48.79 13.06
C ALA A 1078 22.76 47.49 13.84
N TYR A 1079 22.29 46.45 13.16
CA TYR A 1079 22.09 45.13 13.72
C TYR A 1079 22.89 44.10 12.94
N SER A 1080 23.67 43.29 13.66
CA SER A 1080 24.32 42.12 13.08
C SER A 1080 23.54 40.84 13.35
N HIS A 1081 23.56 39.97 12.34
CA HIS A 1081 22.99 38.63 12.39
C HIS A 1081 24.05 37.65 11.91
N ARG A 1082 24.10 36.49 12.57
CA ARG A 1082 24.99 35.40 12.22
C ARG A 1082 24.23 34.08 12.25
N LEU A 1083 24.26 33.37 11.14
CA LEU A 1083 23.84 31.98 11.03
C LEU A 1083 25.07 31.16 10.66
N PHE A 1084 25.44 30.22 11.51
CA PHE A 1084 26.51 29.27 11.24
C PHE A 1084 25.96 27.86 11.31
N ALA A 1085 26.24 27.03 10.31
CA ALA A 1085 25.92 25.62 10.30
C ALA A 1085 27.15 24.82 9.90
N GLU A 1086 27.45 23.75 10.64
CA GLU A 1086 28.58 22.86 10.41
C GLU A 1086 28.09 21.42 10.49
N ILE A 1087 28.47 20.58 9.53
CA ILE A 1087 28.34 19.13 9.60
C ILE A 1087 29.76 18.58 9.51
N LYS A 1088 30.21 17.84 10.53
CA LYS A 1088 31.53 17.22 10.53
C LYS A 1088 31.50 15.77 10.98
N SER A 1089 32.41 14.99 10.42
CA SER A 1089 32.66 13.61 10.84
C SER A 1089 33.71 13.56 11.95
N VAL A 1090 33.47 12.82 13.02
CA VAL A 1090 34.40 12.70 14.16
C VAL A 1090 34.86 11.26 14.34
N GLY A 1091 36.16 11.06 14.55
CA GLY A 1091 36.74 9.76 14.90
C GLY A 1091 37.04 8.82 13.73
N GLY A 1092 36.95 9.29 12.47
CA GLY A 1092 37.44 8.59 11.27
C GLY A 1092 38.85 9.06 10.86
N ARG A 1093 39.54 8.31 9.98
CA ARG A 1093 40.90 8.63 9.51
C ARG A 1093 41.01 9.98 8.78
N LYS A 1094 39.98 10.36 8.02
CA LYS A 1094 39.86 11.66 7.36
C LYS A 1094 38.69 12.44 7.95
N GLU A 1095 38.94 13.69 8.31
CA GLU A 1095 37.89 14.62 8.71
C GLU A 1095 37.16 15.12 7.46
N ARG A 1096 35.85 14.89 7.41
CA ARG A 1096 34.93 15.40 6.39
C ARG A 1096 34.10 16.48 7.05
N LYS A 1097 34.08 17.65 6.43
CA LYS A 1097 33.47 18.84 7.01
C LYS A 1097 32.81 19.68 5.92
N ALA A 1098 31.57 20.06 6.18
CA ALA A 1098 30.84 21.07 5.42
C ALA A 1098 30.39 22.15 6.39
N GLU A 1099 30.68 23.41 6.10
CA GLU A 1099 30.21 24.53 6.89
C GLU A 1099 29.68 25.65 6.01
N ILE A 1100 28.69 26.35 6.54
CA ILE A 1100 28.07 27.50 5.92
C ILE A 1100 27.97 28.58 7.00
N GLU A 1101 28.43 29.78 6.68
CA GLU A 1101 28.32 30.95 7.51
C GLU A 1101 27.67 32.09 6.72
N LEU A 1102 26.59 32.63 7.27
CA LEU A 1102 25.92 33.82 6.78
C LEU A 1102 26.04 34.90 7.85
N ARG A 1103 26.68 36.02 7.51
CA ARG A 1103 26.75 37.22 8.34
C ARG A 1103 26.05 38.35 7.63
N SER A 1104 25.09 38.99 8.25
CA SER A 1104 24.46 40.19 7.69
C SER A 1104 24.51 41.32 8.70
N VAL A 1105 24.95 42.49 8.27
CA VAL A 1105 24.85 43.74 9.03
C VAL A 1105 23.91 44.65 8.25
N CYS A 1106 22.83 45.10 8.89
CA CYS A 1106 21.87 46.01 8.30
C CYS A 1106 21.64 47.21 9.22
N ASP A 1107 21.30 48.36 8.65
CA ASP A 1107 20.77 49.46 9.46
C ASP A 1107 19.38 49.10 10.00
N ASP A 1108 18.94 49.83 11.03
CA ASP A 1108 17.64 49.68 11.67
C ASP A 1108 16.44 49.81 10.72
N LYS A 1109 16.62 50.56 9.62
CA LYS A 1109 15.60 50.75 8.57
C LYS A 1109 15.75 49.78 7.37
N LEU A 1110 16.70 48.84 7.39
CA LEU A 1110 17.02 47.92 6.28
C LEU A 1110 17.30 48.62 4.93
N ARG A 1111 17.69 49.90 4.96
CA ARG A 1111 18.09 50.68 3.79
C ARG A 1111 19.45 50.27 3.27
N HIS A 1112 20.37 49.93 4.16
CA HIS A 1112 21.68 49.39 3.77
C HIS A 1112 21.86 48.06 4.46
N CYS A 1113 22.19 47.02 3.67
CA CYS A 1113 22.49 45.70 4.17
C CYS A 1113 23.76 45.18 3.51
N LYS A 1114 24.70 44.71 4.31
CA LYS A 1114 25.89 44.00 3.86
C LYS A 1114 25.80 42.55 4.32
N ILE A 1115 25.68 41.64 3.37
CA ILE A 1115 25.49 40.21 3.60
C ILE A 1115 26.72 39.49 3.07
N ASN A 1116 27.45 38.82 3.95
CA ASN A 1116 28.56 37.96 3.62
C ASN A 1116 28.14 36.51 3.81
N PHE A 1117 28.29 35.72 2.76
CA PHE A 1117 28.08 34.28 2.75
C PHE A 1117 29.43 33.60 2.53
N ALA A 1118 29.80 32.70 3.41
CA ALA A 1118 30.95 31.84 3.26
C ALA A 1118 30.49 30.37 3.33
N GLY A 1119 30.90 29.57 2.36
CA GLY A 1119 30.66 28.13 2.34
C GLY A 1119 31.99 27.41 2.16
N PHE A 1120 32.17 26.32 2.90
CA PHE A 1120 33.31 25.44 2.78
C PHE A 1120 32.85 24.00 2.80
N THR A 1121 33.38 23.19 1.89
CA THR A 1121 33.18 21.75 1.88
C THR A 1121 34.49 21.03 1.57
N THR A 1122 34.82 20.01 2.35
CA THR A 1122 35.75 18.96 1.90
C THR A 1122 35.19 18.26 0.65
N PRO A 1123 36.01 17.60 -0.19
CA PRO A 1123 35.53 16.92 -1.40
C PRO A 1123 34.31 16.00 -1.15
N LEU A 1124 33.20 16.26 -1.84
CA LEU A 1124 31.93 15.54 -1.68
C LEU A 1124 31.64 14.62 -2.87
N LEU A 1125 32.03 15.02 -4.08
CA LEU A 1125 31.85 14.21 -5.29
C LEU A 1125 33.09 13.33 -5.54
N GLU A 1126 32.90 12.17 -6.18
CA GLU A 1126 34.00 11.24 -6.44
C GLU A 1126 35.12 11.82 -7.33
N MET A 1127 34.80 12.85 -8.12
CA MET A 1127 35.72 13.55 -9.01
C MET A 1127 36.47 14.70 -8.31
N GLU A 1128 36.05 15.09 -7.10
CA GLU A 1128 36.66 16.19 -6.37
C GLU A 1128 37.85 15.70 -5.54
N THR A 1129 38.99 16.38 -5.67
CA THR A 1129 40.22 16.03 -4.93
C THR A 1129 40.72 17.16 -4.02
N ARG A 1130 40.08 18.34 -4.07
CA ARG A 1130 40.47 19.55 -3.35
C ARG A 1130 39.26 20.17 -2.68
N ASP A 1131 39.47 20.77 -1.52
CA ASP A 1131 38.43 21.51 -0.81
C ASP A 1131 37.80 22.57 -1.71
N TRP A 1132 36.50 22.77 -1.54
CA TRP A 1132 35.75 23.77 -2.28
C TRP A 1132 35.32 24.87 -1.33
N LYS A 1133 35.50 26.11 -1.77
CA LYS A 1133 35.10 27.32 -1.02
C LYS A 1133 34.24 28.20 -1.91
N ILE A 1134 33.33 28.91 -1.26
CA ILE A 1134 32.59 30.03 -1.83
C ILE A 1134 32.57 31.17 -0.84
N GLU A 1135 32.90 32.35 -1.31
CA GLU A 1135 32.75 33.60 -0.59
C GLU A 1135 31.89 34.50 -1.46
N SER A 1136 30.81 35.02 -0.90
CA SER A 1136 29.92 35.95 -1.58
C SER A 1136 29.66 37.13 -0.67
N SER A 1137 29.88 38.34 -1.17
CA SER A 1137 29.53 39.59 -0.50
C SER A 1137 28.46 40.26 -1.32
N ILE A 1138 27.32 40.50 -0.68
CA ILE A 1138 26.16 41.17 -1.27
C ILE A 1138 25.95 42.45 -0.49
N GLU A 1139 26.09 43.58 -1.16
CA GLU A 1139 25.76 44.89 -0.61
C GLU A 1139 24.47 45.37 -1.27
N MET A 1140 23.47 45.74 -0.48
CA MET A 1140 22.18 46.23 -0.94
C MET A 1140 21.97 47.64 -0.41
N LEU A 1141 21.51 48.54 -1.28
CA LEU A 1141 21.15 49.90 -0.93
C LEU A 1141 19.76 50.23 -1.48
N TYR A 1142 18.83 50.43 -0.56
CA TYR A 1142 17.47 50.92 -0.81
C TYR A 1142 17.46 52.45 -0.75
N PRO A 1143 16.63 53.13 -1.56
CA PRO A 1143 16.44 54.57 -1.48
C PRO A 1143 15.79 54.98 -0.14
N GLU A 1144 15.83 56.27 0.18
CA GLU A 1144 15.17 56.79 1.38
C GLU A 1144 13.67 56.49 1.32
N MET A 1145 13.12 55.92 2.39
CA MET A 1145 11.69 55.60 2.46
C MET A 1145 10.92 56.91 2.76
N PRO A 1146 10.02 57.34 1.86
CA PRO A 1146 9.28 58.58 2.06
C PRO A 1146 8.27 58.41 3.20
N GLU A 1147 8.21 59.39 4.10
CA GLU A 1147 7.30 59.39 5.24
C GLU A 1147 5.95 60.05 4.88
N THR A 1148 5.93 60.84 3.79
CA THR A 1148 4.71 61.50 3.27
C THR A 1148 4.46 61.20 1.79
N LEU A 1149 3.20 61.33 1.35
CA LEU A 1149 2.81 61.19 -0.05
C LEU A 1149 3.48 62.24 -0.95
N GLU A 1150 3.79 63.42 -0.38
CA GLU A 1150 4.47 64.52 -1.08
C GLU A 1150 5.95 64.22 -1.29
N GLU A 1151 6.64 63.69 -0.27
CA GLU A 1151 8.01 63.16 -0.42
C GLU A 1151 8.08 62.02 -1.43
N LEU A 1152 7.10 61.11 -1.39
CA LEU A 1152 6.97 60.04 -2.37
C LEU A 1152 6.84 60.62 -3.79
N LEU A 1153 5.96 61.59 -4.01
CA LEU A 1153 5.76 62.22 -5.34
C LEU A 1153 6.99 63.00 -5.82
N ASN A 1154 7.74 63.63 -4.91
CA ASN A 1154 8.95 64.41 -5.23
C ASN A 1154 10.21 63.53 -5.41
N GLN A 1155 10.20 62.29 -4.92
CA GLN A 1155 11.30 61.34 -5.07
C GLN A 1155 11.32 60.76 -6.50
N LYS A 1156 12.08 61.42 -7.39
CA LYS A 1156 12.22 61.07 -8.81
C LYS A 1156 12.86 59.70 -9.08
N HIS A 1157 13.84 59.26 -8.27
CA HIS A 1157 14.58 58.00 -8.47
C HIS A 1157 14.37 57.03 -7.30
N ARG A 1158 13.83 55.83 -7.56
CA ARG A 1158 13.47 54.81 -6.54
C ARG A 1158 14.06 53.44 -6.83
N GLU A 1159 15.35 53.42 -7.11
CA GLU A 1159 16.03 52.23 -7.59
C GLU A 1159 16.72 51.50 -6.44
N LEU A 1160 16.48 50.20 -6.33
CA LEU A 1160 17.26 49.29 -5.51
C LEU A 1160 18.58 48.99 -6.23
N SER A 1161 19.69 49.28 -5.57
CA SER A 1161 21.03 48.97 -6.06
C SER A 1161 21.61 47.80 -5.27
N ILE A 1162 22.09 46.77 -5.98
CA ILE A 1162 22.71 45.58 -5.38
C ILE A 1162 24.05 45.32 -6.06
N ASN A 1163 25.11 45.25 -5.26
CA ASN A 1163 26.40 44.72 -5.68
C ASN A 1163 26.55 43.31 -5.14
N VAL A 1164 26.84 42.36 -6.03
CA VAL A 1164 27.17 40.98 -5.69
C VAL A 1164 28.59 40.71 -6.17
N GLU A 1165 29.49 40.40 -5.24
CA GLU A 1165 30.81 39.87 -5.53
C GLU A 1165 30.90 38.46 -4.98
N SER A 1166 31.06 37.46 -5.85
CA SER A 1166 31.21 36.08 -5.44
C SER A 1166 32.47 35.46 -6.03
N ARG A 1167 33.19 34.69 -5.21
CA ARG A 1167 34.35 33.90 -5.59
C ARG A 1167 34.14 32.47 -5.17
N TRP A 1168 34.40 31.50 -6.05
CA TRP A 1168 34.24 30.09 -5.71
C TRP A 1168 35.20 29.16 -6.45
N GLY A 1169 35.27 27.91 -5.97
CA GLY A 1169 36.08 26.84 -6.53
C GLY A 1169 37.28 26.46 -5.67
N SER A 1170 38.03 25.44 -6.08
CA SER A 1170 39.07 24.82 -5.25
C SER A 1170 40.35 25.63 -5.02
N ASP A 1171 40.39 26.89 -5.50
CA ASP A 1171 41.38 27.93 -5.16
C ASP A 1171 40.76 29.35 -5.40
N ASN A 1172 39.43 29.52 -5.26
CA ASN A 1172 38.71 30.76 -5.63
C ASN A 1172 38.94 31.24 -7.08
N LYS A 1173 39.12 30.30 -8.03
CA LYS A 1173 39.47 30.61 -9.43
C LYS A 1173 38.35 31.28 -10.23
N ASN A 1174 37.11 31.09 -9.81
CA ASN A 1174 35.96 31.70 -10.47
C ASN A 1174 35.54 32.94 -9.68
N GLU A 1175 35.36 34.06 -10.37
CA GLU A 1175 34.89 35.31 -9.79
C GLU A 1175 33.70 35.81 -10.62
N LEU A 1176 32.64 36.21 -9.92
CA LEU A 1176 31.46 36.87 -10.47
C LEU A 1176 31.32 38.21 -9.77
N LYS A 1177 31.33 39.29 -10.55
CA LYS A 1177 30.93 40.61 -10.11
C LYS A 1177 29.68 41.01 -10.86
N MET A 1178 28.59 41.23 -10.14
CA MET A 1178 27.30 41.55 -10.70
C MET A 1178 26.76 42.79 -10.01
N LYS A 1179 26.35 43.77 -10.80
CA LYS A 1179 25.65 44.97 -10.35
C LYS A 1179 24.21 44.85 -10.83
N ILE A 1180 23.25 44.81 -9.91
CA ILE A 1180 21.82 44.74 -10.22
C ILE A 1180 21.20 46.06 -9.82
N GLN A 1181 20.43 46.65 -10.73
CA GLN A 1181 19.61 47.82 -10.48
C GLN A 1181 18.17 47.45 -10.81
N GLY A 1182 17.26 47.68 -9.86
CA GLY A 1182 15.84 47.40 -10.05
C GLY A 1182 15.00 48.59 -9.63
N GLU A 1183 14.09 49.04 -10.49
CA GLU A 1183 13.14 50.11 -10.16
C GLU A 1183 11.76 49.53 -9.85
N GLN A 1184 11.07 50.13 -8.88
CA GLN A 1184 9.71 49.72 -8.54
C GLN A 1184 8.71 50.25 -9.59
N ASN A 1185 8.18 49.37 -10.44
CA ASN A 1185 7.17 49.75 -11.45
C ASN A 1185 5.90 50.29 -10.76
N LYS A 1186 5.38 51.43 -11.25
CA LYS A 1186 4.26 52.17 -10.64
C LYS A 1186 2.91 51.43 -10.62
N VAL A 1187 2.78 50.25 -11.25
CA VAL A 1187 1.49 49.54 -11.35
C VAL A 1187 1.48 48.04 -10.97
N HIS A 1188 2.54 47.24 -11.13
CA HIS A 1188 2.52 45.80 -10.76
C HIS A 1188 3.89 45.23 -10.36
N PHE A 1189 3.93 44.39 -9.31
CA PHE A 1189 5.08 43.52 -8.99
C PHE A 1189 5.12 42.37 -10.01
N SER A 1190 6.07 42.43 -10.96
CA SER A 1190 6.44 41.30 -11.81
C SER A 1190 7.96 41.15 -11.76
N LEU A 1191 8.43 40.03 -11.20
CA LEU A 1191 9.82 39.60 -11.29
C LEU A 1191 9.93 38.82 -12.61
N HIS A 1192 10.51 39.44 -13.63
CA HIS A 1192 10.96 38.73 -14.82
C HIS A 1192 12.40 38.27 -14.59
N PHE A 1193 12.58 36.96 -14.50
CA PHE A 1193 13.89 36.33 -14.66
C PHE A 1193 14.07 36.06 -16.16
N CYS A 1194 15.13 36.59 -16.75
CA CYS A 1194 15.61 36.18 -18.07
C CYS A 1194 16.88 35.36 -17.87
N ASP A 1195 16.96 34.23 -18.59
CA ASP A 1195 18.06 33.25 -18.56
C ASP A 1195 19.45 33.86 -18.81
#